data_AF-A0A532UWC9-F1
#
_entry.id   AF-A0A532UWC9-F1
#
_cell.length_a   1.000
_cell.length_b   1.000
_cell.length_c   1.000
_cell.angle_alpha   90.00
_cell.angle_beta   90.00
_cell.angle_gamma   90.00
#
_symmetry.space_group_name_H-M   'P 1'
#
loop_
_entity.id
_entity.type
_entity.pdbx_description
1 polymer ?
#
loop_
_entity_poly.entity_id
_entity_poly.type
_entity_poly.pdbx_seq_one_letter_code
_entity_poly.pdbx_strand_id
1 'polypeptide(L)'
;MLKLVLALIVVLIVVAILLVPVFISSKKGNSLIKGKINSSIDGRIEFAGLWMGWFKGIKIANLSFNDNAGQISVQVKEIATKPHYGSLLTGNLSLGQTLIDKPNVEINLKDLKAQKSGSPDPKPSAGKAIQPIVLPVKRIELVLNDGNVKVTDPKAGTVELLRINSKLNLQPPGQQTDFDLNMAVARAGNAAEIKVAGRVTTKQQTGWSLKGTSGDLTVEVNDLDLESLAPIFALAGVEVQAKGLVTSDVKSQIKDGRLEDLTAEIKASNLDVTAAQLKGDKLQTANLDVSVKLSQAKETISIDDLRIKTDWASVTASGVVPTTFESTGDFLGADSNYNLKADFHCDIATVSAQMPKTLGLKEGMQITSGRLNGKVETSSTAGKRLIRANATLAGLEGTVDQKKAALSEPIVARAEISSDKAGINIDRLDVSAPFAKINCTGRTESLKYNAEANLAKLQSELGQFINIGQYQMSGEVLESGLISIEEDKIAASGSATVRNLRFSSKEGTSASEPMAEIDFVVDMDRKSSVVTVDSITANASFGQVSIEDGVVPLNNKSAKPLRATIFASNVDLEKLLPFGVLFASLPKEMQLAGIAESTLSVGSNKDVYKIATDSTRIKGLKLVYPGQEKPFEQNEVTLAFEAEVDPNQKAINVKKLQLDSPQIKIRKGEFSQLSKDGTTKLAGQAECEYDWSAVSALAAPYLPEGLTLQGKRTDAINFTSEYPTAQADKLLPNLNAEGKVGFEQAGYMGLDFGPTDVEIQVQSGVLKVSPFTTTVNEGRFSFAGQADFKEKPPLFRIAKPMQMIKDIKVNDEITNKLLKYVNPLFADAVNVSGYANFNCEQLAIPLKAESRNDAVVIGTISMNRLRMQGSNLVGQIFTTSRGDPRGTDMTIHPTRFVLQKGFLRYDNMQMDVGDNPVNFKGVIGLDKSLDMTVTLPYTSRGRTARVGRETSGRRITLPLKGTVDKPELDMGKLLEEQLKGQLEEQLRKGLEDLFK
;
A
#
# COMPACT_ATOMS: atom_id res chain seq x y z
N MET A 1 57.11 -68.50 -29.71
CA MET A 1 56.19 -68.52 -28.53
C MET A 1 55.06 -67.49 -28.63
N LEU A 2 55.32 -66.23 -29.02
CA LEU A 2 54.31 -65.15 -29.05
C LEU A 2 53.04 -65.45 -29.90
N LYS A 3 53.17 -66.08 -31.09
CA LYS A 3 52.02 -66.44 -31.95
C LYS A 3 51.10 -67.52 -31.36
N LEU A 4 51.63 -68.43 -30.55
CA LEU A 4 50.89 -69.54 -29.94
C LEU A 4 50.15 -69.06 -28.68
N VAL A 5 50.78 -68.13 -27.93
CA VAL A 5 50.13 -67.39 -26.84
C VAL A 5 49.02 -66.48 -27.38
N LEU A 6 49.23 -65.80 -28.51
CA LEU A 6 48.19 -64.97 -29.14
C LEU A 6 47.01 -65.81 -29.64
N ALA A 7 47.26 -66.95 -30.28
CA ALA A 7 46.21 -67.87 -30.72
C ALA A 7 45.44 -68.48 -29.54
N LEU A 8 46.13 -68.84 -28.45
CA LEU A 8 45.49 -69.33 -27.23
C LEU A 8 44.66 -68.23 -26.56
N ILE A 9 45.14 -66.99 -26.54
CA ILE A 9 44.39 -65.82 -26.05
C ILE A 9 43.16 -65.57 -26.91
N VAL A 10 43.26 -65.62 -28.24
CA VAL A 10 42.12 -65.47 -29.15
C VAL A 10 41.10 -66.61 -28.95
N VAL A 11 41.55 -67.85 -28.82
CA VAL A 11 40.66 -68.99 -28.51
C VAL A 11 40.02 -68.84 -27.13
N LEU A 12 40.76 -68.40 -26.11
CA LEU A 12 40.23 -68.09 -24.78
C LEU A 12 39.21 -66.96 -24.82
N ILE A 13 39.45 -65.91 -25.62
CA ILE A 13 38.51 -64.80 -25.83
C ILE A 13 37.25 -65.30 -26.55
N VAL A 14 37.38 -66.11 -27.60
CA VAL A 14 36.25 -66.69 -28.33
C VAL A 14 35.43 -67.62 -27.45
N VAL A 15 36.08 -68.49 -26.67
CA VAL A 15 35.40 -69.37 -25.70
C VAL A 15 34.73 -68.56 -24.59
N ALA A 16 35.40 -67.54 -24.05
CA ALA A 16 34.82 -66.63 -23.07
C ALA A 16 33.58 -65.92 -23.61
N ILE A 17 33.64 -65.42 -24.86
CA ILE A 17 32.51 -64.81 -25.56
C ILE A 17 31.38 -65.84 -25.75
N LEU A 18 31.66 -67.04 -26.24
CA LEU A 18 30.65 -68.08 -26.46
C LEU A 18 29.95 -68.52 -25.16
N LEU A 19 30.65 -68.46 -24.02
CA LEU A 19 30.10 -68.77 -22.69
C LEU A 19 29.30 -67.61 -22.05
N VAL A 20 29.32 -66.39 -22.60
CA VAL A 20 28.58 -65.23 -22.05
C VAL A 20 27.10 -65.52 -21.81
N PRO A 21 26.32 -66.09 -22.76
CA PRO A 21 24.90 -66.35 -22.52
C PRO A 21 24.65 -67.43 -21.46
N VAL A 22 25.56 -68.41 -21.34
CA VAL A 22 25.51 -69.45 -20.29
C VAL A 22 25.76 -68.83 -18.92
N PHE A 23 26.74 -67.92 -18.81
CA PHE A 23 27.03 -67.20 -17.59
C PHE A 23 25.89 -66.26 -17.21
N ILE A 24 25.41 -65.43 -18.14
CA ILE A 24 24.33 -64.46 -17.92
C ILE A 24 23.03 -65.17 -17.51
N SER A 25 22.69 -66.29 -18.14
CA SER A 25 21.50 -67.08 -17.78
C SER A 25 21.65 -67.89 -16.49
N SER A 26 22.84 -67.93 -15.88
CA SER A 26 23.10 -68.67 -14.64
C SER A 26 22.63 -67.89 -13.40
N LYS A 27 22.41 -68.59 -12.28
CA LYS A 27 22.07 -67.96 -10.99
C LYS A 27 23.13 -66.92 -10.55
N LYS A 28 24.42 -67.21 -10.76
CA LYS A 28 25.52 -66.29 -10.41
C LYS A 28 25.54 -65.05 -11.31
N GLY A 29 25.34 -65.22 -12.62
CA GLY A 29 25.27 -64.10 -13.58
C GLY A 29 24.09 -63.17 -13.30
N ASN A 30 22.89 -63.72 -13.09
CA ASN A 30 21.70 -62.94 -12.73
C ASN A 30 21.89 -62.16 -11.42
N SER A 31 22.53 -62.76 -10.40
CA SER A 31 22.85 -62.06 -9.15
C SER A 31 23.84 -60.92 -9.34
N LEU A 32 24.87 -61.10 -10.17
CA LEU A 32 25.89 -60.09 -10.44
C LEU A 32 25.31 -58.91 -11.23
N ILE A 33 24.54 -59.17 -12.29
CA ILE A 33 23.87 -58.12 -13.09
C ILE A 33 22.89 -57.34 -12.21
N LYS A 34 22.08 -58.02 -11.40
CA LYS A 34 21.15 -57.39 -10.46
C LYS A 34 21.88 -56.48 -9.47
N GLY A 35 22.97 -56.95 -8.87
CA GLY A 35 23.80 -56.15 -7.96
C GLY A 35 24.42 -54.93 -8.63
N LYS A 36 24.90 -55.09 -9.88
CA LYS A 36 25.48 -53.99 -10.65
C LYS A 36 24.45 -52.91 -11.00
N ILE A 37 23.26 -53.30 -11.45
CA ILE A 37 22.19 -52.35 -11.77
C ILE A 37 21.75 -51.60 -10.51
N ASN A 38 21.51 -52.32 -9.39
CA ASN A 38 21.13 -51.71 -8.11
C ASN A 38 22.20 -50.76 -7.53
N SER A 39 23.47 -50.94 -7.85
CA SER A 39 24.54 -50.01 -7.44
C SER A 39 24.58 -48.71 -8.27
N SER A 40 23.79 -48.62 -9.34
CA SER A 40 23.84 -47.54 -10.34
C SER A 40 22.50 -46.84 -10.56
N ILE A 41 21.48 -47.17 -9.76
CA ILE A 41 20.16 -46.55 -9.81
C ILE A 41 19.71 -46.13 -8.41
N ASP A 42 18.93 -45.06 -8.30
CA ASP A 42 18.35 -44.59 -7.04
C ASP A 42 17.06 -45.36 -6.69
N GLY A 43 17.20 -46.68 -6.57
CA GLY A 43 16.10 -47.59 -6.30
C GLY A 43 16.55 -49.05 -6.27
N ARG A 44 15.58 -49.95 -6.26
CA ARG A 44 15.80 -51.39 -6.22
C ARG A 44 15.06 -52.08 -7.36
N ILE A 45 15.83 -52.70 -8.25
CA ILE A 45 15.36 -53.60 -9.30
C ILE A 45 15.47 -55.06 -8.85
N GLU A 46 14.42 -55.82 -9.14
CA GLU A 46 14.36 -57.27 -9.02
C GLU A 46 13.82 -57.87 -10.32
N PHE A 47 14.18 -59.12 -10.57
CA PHE A 47 13.63 -59.93 -11.66
C PHE A 47 13.76 -61.41 -11.29
N ALA A 48 12.81 -62.23 -11.73
CA ALA A 48 12.77 -63.67 -11.44
C ALA A 48 13.83 -64.44 -12.23
N GLY A 49 14.09 -64.02 -13.47
CA GLY A 49 15.14 -64.58 -14.30
C GLY A 49 15.46 -63.67 -15.46
N LEU A 50 16.73 -63.59 -15.80
CA LEU A 50 17.22 -63.04 -17.05
C LEU A 50 17.88 -64.18 -17.81
N TRP A 51 17.45 -64.37 -19.06
CA TRP A 51 17.97 -65.37 -19.98
C TRP A 51 18.53 -64.65 -21.20
N MET A 52 19.69 -65.10 -21.65
CA MET A 52 20.31 -64.63 -22.87
C MET A 52 20.66 -65.84 -23.73
N GLY A 53 20.38 -65.76 -25.02
CA GLY A 53 20.87 -66.69 -26.01
C GLY A 53 21.30 -65.95 -27.27
N TRP A 54 22.43 -66.37 -27.87
CA TRP A 54 22.92 -65.79 -29.12
C TRP A 54 21.86 -65.81 -30.24
N PHE A 55 21.03 -66.86 -30.29
CA PHE A 55 19.96 -67.02 -31.29
C PHE A 55 18.54 -66.84 -30.73
N LYS A 56 18.38 -66.88 -29.40
CA LYS A 56 17.07 -66.79 -28.72
C LYS A 56 16.74 -65.39 -28.18
N GLY A 57 17.71 -64.47 -28.20
CA GLY A 57 17.55 -63.10 -27.68
C GLY A 57 17.74 -63.01 -26.17
N ILE A 58 17.30 -61.88 -25.59
CA ILE A 58 17.29 -61.61 -24.16
C ILE A 58 15.83 -61.64 -23.68
N LYS A 59 15.57 -62.35 -22.59
CA LYS A 59 14.28 -62.39 -21.91
C LYS A 59 14.46 -62.09 -20.43
N ILE A 60 13.64 -61.20 -19.88
CA ILE A 60 13.55 -60.88 -18.46
C ILE A 60 12.12 -61.19 -18.03
N ALA A 61 11.95 -62.05 -17.02
CA ALA A 61 10.63 -62.36 -16.46
C ALA A 61 10.46 -61.71 -15.08
N ASN A 62 9.25 -61.20 -14.85
CA ASN A 62 8.78 -60.59 -13.60
C ASN A 62 9.76 -59.54 -13.09
N LEU A 63 10.04 -58.53 -13.92
CA LEU A 63 10.85 -57.39 -13.53
C LEU A 63 10.03 -56.48 -12.61
N SER A 64 10.60 -56.05 -11.50
CA SER A 64 10.02 -55.05 -10.62
C SER A 64 11.07 -54.01 -10.24
N PHE A 65 10.73 -52.74 -10.28
CA PHE A 65 11.54 -51.64 -9.81
C PHE A 65 10.72 -50.82 -8.81
N ASN A 66 11.34 -50.45 -7.69
CA ASN A 66 10.81 -49.43 -6.79
C ASN A 66 11.91 -48.42 -6.54
N ASP A 67 11.58 -47.13 -6.60
CA ASP A 67 12.49 -46.09 -6.17
C ASP A 67 12.70 -46.09 -4.65
N ASN A 68 13.76 -45.43 -4.18
CA ASN A 68 14.04 -45.36 -2.74
C ASN A 68 13.01 -44.51 -1.97
N ALA A 69 12.32 -43.59 -2.64
CA ALA A 69 11.34 -42.70 -2.03
C ALA A 69 9.91 -43.30 -2.01
N GLY A 70 9.69 -44.44 -2.64
CA GLY A 70 8.37 -45.07 -2.78
C GLY A 70 7.38 -44.24 -3.61
N GLN A 71 7.90 -43.38 -4.49
CA GLN A 71 7.11 -42.55 -5.40
C GLN A 71 6.89 -43.24 -6.75
N ILE A 72 7.77 -44.12 -7.18
CA ILE A 72 7.68 -44.79 -8.49
C ILE A 72 7.88 -46.29 -8.31
N SER A 73 6.88 -47.05 -8.73
CA SER A 73 6.92 -48.51 -8.83
C SER A 73 6.67 -48.91 -10.27
N VAL A 74 7.43 -49.88 -10.77
CA VAL A 74 7.28 -50.44 -12.11
C VAL A 74 7.31 -51.94 -12.01
N GLN A 75 6.32 -52.64 -12.55
CA GLN A 75 6.28 -54.09 -12.66
C GLN A 75 6.07 -54.47 -14.11
N VAL A 76 6.80 -55.46 -14.61
CA VAL A 76 6.66 -55.95 -15.98
C VAL A 76 6.72 -57.46 -15.96
N LYS A 77 5.67 -58.11 -16.46
CA LYS A 77 5.59 -59.58 -16.49
C LYS A 77 6.69 -60.17 -17.37
N GLU A 78 6.88 -59.62 -18.56
CA GLU A 78 7.91 -60.09 -19.49
C GLU A 78 8.46 -58.95 -20.34
N ILE A 79 9.78 -58.87 -20.41
CA ILE A 79 10.50 -58.09 -21.43
C ILE A 79 11.29 -59.08 -22.26
N ALA A 80 10.99 -59.19 -23.55
CA ALA A 80 11.75 -60.03 -24.46
C ALA A 80 12.25 -59.19 -25.62
N THR A 81 13.52 -59.29 -25.98
CA THR A 81 14.10 -58.55 -27.11
C THR A 81 15.09 -59.41 -27.86
N LYS A 82 15.19 -59.23 -29.18
CA LYS A 82 16.20 -59.88 -30.03
C LYS A 82 17.23 -58.84 -30.48
N PRO A 83 18.28 -58.58 -29.68
CA PRO A 83 19.28 -57.57 -30.05
C PRO A 83 20.17 -58.07 -31.18
N HIS A 84 20.60 -57.15 -32.05
CA HIS A 84 21.70 -57.41 -32.97
C HIS A 84 23.02 -57.26 -32.20
N TYR A 85 23.53 -58.35 -31.63
CA TYR A 85 24.65 -58.28 -30.67
C TYR A 85 25.92 -57.57 -31.18
N GLY A 86 26.23 -57.62 -32.48
CA GLY A 86 27.35 -56.86 -33.06
C GLY A 86 27.16 -55.34 -33.00
N SER A 87 25.91 -54.86 -32.92
CA SER A 87 25.59 -53.43 -32.83
C SER A 87 25.82 -52.88 -31.42
N LEU A 88 25.76 -53.73 -30.39
CA LEU A 88 26.06 -53.37 -29.00
C LEU A 88 27.53 -52.97 -28.79
N LEU A 89 28.45 -53.57 -29.57
CA LEU A 89 29.89 -53.27 -29.52
C LEU A 89 30.26 -51.95 -30.20
N THR A 90 29.39 -51.43 -31.07
CA THR A 90 29.64 -50.20 -31.86
C THR A 90 28.88 -48.98 -31.33
N GLY A 91 28.19 -49.13 -30.18
CA GLY A 91 27.40 -48.05 -29.55
C GLY A 91 26.09 -47.70 -30.27
N ASN A 92 25.70 -48.45 -31.30
CA ASN A 92 24.49 -48.20 -32.10
C ASN A 92 23.43 -49.27 -31.78
N LEU A 93 22.53 -49.00 -30.84
CA LEU A 93 21.57 -50.01 -30.36
C LEU A 93 20.57 -50.37 -31.47
N SER A 94 20.52 -51.64 -31.86
CA SER A 94 19.57 -52.16 -32.86
C SER A 94 18.88 -53.39 -32.28
N LEU A 95 17.60 -53.26 -32.00
CA LEU A 95 16.76 -54.30 -31.42
C LEU A 95 15.81 -54.81 -32.51
N GLY A 96 15.65 -56.12 -32.63
CA GLY A 96 14.59 -56.71 -33.43
C GLY A 96 13.25 -56.63 -32.68
N GLN A 97 12.42 -57.66 -32.86
CA GLN A 97 11.19 -57.84 -32.09
C GLN A 97 11.47 -57.69 -30.59
N THR A 98 10.82 -56.69 -29.99
CA THR A 98 10.88 -56.37 -28.58
C THR A 98 9.47 -56.35 -28.03
N LEU A 99 9.18 -57.25 -27.11
CA LEU A 99 7.91 -57.34 -26.41
C LEU A 99 8.08 -56.79 -25.00
N ILE A 100 7.16 -55.91 -24.60
CA ILE A 100 6.93 -55.53 -23.20
C ILE A 100 5.50 -55.96 -22.87
N ASP A 101 5.35 -57.10 -22.18
CA ASP A 101 4.06 -57.68 -21.82
C ASP A 101 3.66 -57.22 -20.41
N LYS A 102 2.48 -56.61 -20.31
CA LYS A 102 1.83 -56.17 -19.06
C LYS A 102 2.71 -55.32 -18.15
N PRO A 103 3.27 -54.20 -18.62
CA PRO A 103 3.91 -53.25 -17.72
C PRO A 103 2.85 -52.55 -16.87
N ASN A 104 3.09 -52.43 -15.57
CA ASN A 104 2.29 -51.67 -14.63
C ASN A 104 3.20 -50.64 -13.96
N VAL A 105 2.93 -49.35 -14.16
CA VAL A 105 3.69 -48.25 -13.57
C VAL A 105 2.80 -47.52 -12.59
N GLU A 106 3.26 -47.32 -11.36
CA GLU A 106 2.57 -46.52 -10.35
C GLU A 106 3.45 -45.33 -9.97
N ILE A 107 2.87 -44.13 -10.03
CA ILE A 107 3.51 -42.86 -9.71
C ILE A 107 2.69 -42.19 -8.61
N ASN A 108 3.33 -41.84 -7.50
CA ASN A 108 2.72 -41.18 -6.35
C ASN A 108 3.36 -39.81 -6.09
N LEU A 109 2.62 -38.75 -6.35
CA LEU A 109 3.05 -37.35 -6.24
C LEU A 109 2.93 -36.85 -4.79
N LYS A 110 3.65 -37.46 -3.84
CA LYS A 110 3.75 -36.93 -2.47
C LYS A 110 4.62 -35.66 -2.47
N ASP A 111 4.06 -34.55 -1.97
CA ASP A 111 4.72 -33.26 -1.75
C ASP A 111 5.55 -32.70 -2.93
N LEU A 112 4.87 -32.35 -4.04
CA LEU A 112 5.43 -31.60 -5.19
C LEU A 112 6.18 -30.29 -4.82
N LYS A 113 6.04 -29.78 -3.59
CA LYS A 113 6.76 -28.58 -3.12
C LYS A 113 8.15 -28.86 -2.53
N ALA A 114 8.47 -30.10 -2.13
CA ALA A 114 9.70 -30.38 -1.39
C ALA A 114 10.97 -30.44 -2.26
N GLN A 115 10.86 -30.76 -3.56
CA GLN A 115 12.03 -30.86 -4.45
C GLN A 115 12.29 -29.61 -5.33
N LYS A 116 11.47 -28.56 -5.22
CA LYS A 116 11.75 -27.23 -5.83
C LYS A 116 12.33 -26.21 -4.84
N SER A 117 12.68 -26.61 -3.61
CA SER A 117 13.42 -25.76 -2.67
C SER A 117 14.93 -26.01 -2.81
N GLY A 118 15.48 -25.49 -3.90
CA GLY A 118 16.89 -25.68 -4.25
C GLY A 118 17.21 -25.12 -5.62
N SER A 119 16.75 -23.91 -5.92
CA SER A 119 17.21 -23.17 -7.09
C SER A 119 18.43 -22.32 -6.67
N PRO A 120 19.64 -22.58 -7.17
CA PRO A 120 20.51 -21.47 -7.55
C PRO A 120 19.77 -20.68 -8.62
N ASP A 121 19.83 -19.35 -8.55
CA ASP A 121 19.39 -18.46 -9.63
C ASP A 121 19.75 -19.06 -11.01
N PRO A 122 18.82 -19.14 -11.97
CA PRO A 122 19.19 -19.37 -13.34
C PRO A 122 19.91 -18.10 -13.81
N LYS A 123 21.25 -18.07 -13.63
CA LYS A 123 22.10 -17.24 -14.48
C LYS A 123 21.70 -17.54 -15.93
N PRO A 124 21.46 -16.52 -16.77
CA PRO A 124 21.35 -16.75 -18.20
C PRO A 124 22.73 -17.27 -18.66
N SER A 125 22.87 -18.58 -18.76
CA SER A 125 23.98 -19.19 -19.47
C SER A 125 23.79 -18.82 -20.93
N ALA A 126 24.67 -17.94 -21.41
CA ALA A 126 24.86 -17.76 -22.83
C ALA A 126 24.98 -19.13 -23.54
N GLY A 127 24.16 -19.34 -24.56
CA GLY A 127 24.46 -20.23 -25.69
C GLY A 127 24.88 -21.67 -25.39
N LYS A 128 24.08 -22.46 -24.66
CA LYS A 128 24.03 -23.91 -24.93
C LYS A 128 22.64 -24.27 -25.40
N ALA A 129 22.52 -24.49 -26.71
CA ALA A 129 21.37 -25.12 -27.33
C ALA A 129 21.00 -26.36 -26.48
N ILE A 130 19.72 -26.48 -26.12
CA ILE A 130 19.16 -27.71 -25.58
C ILE A 130 19.57 -28.80 -26.57
N GLN A 131 20.53 -29.65 -26.19
CA GLN A 131 20.93 -30.73 -27.07
C GLN A 131 19.69 -31.61 -27.27
N PRO A 132 19.29 -31.89 -28.52
CA PRO A 132 18.10 -32.70 -28.76
C PRO A 132 18.28 -34.03 -28.01
N ILE A 133 17.25 -34.45 -27.29
CA ILE A 133 17.22 -35.78 -26.69
C ILE A 133 17.20 -36.76 -27.86
N VAL A 134 18.35 -37.33 -28.18
CA VAL A 134 18.52 -38.30 -29.24
C VAL A 134 18.31 -39.68 -28.64
N LEU A 135 17.29 -40.41 -29.10
CA LEU A 135 17.18 -41.84 -28.76
C LEU A 135 18.35 -42.62 -29.41
N PRO A 136 19.20 -43.32 -28.63
CA PRO A 136 20.34 -44.08 -29.16
C PRO A 136 19.93 -45.39 -29.88
N VAL A 137 18.63 -45.62 -30.07
CA VAL A 137 18.07 -46.82 -30.71
C VAL A 137 17.84 -46.53 -32.20
N LYS A 138 18.59 -47.23 -33.08
CA LYS A 138 18.47 -47.09 -34.54
C LYS A 138 17.31 -47.88 -35.14
N ARG A 139 16.94 -48.99 -34.52
CA ARG A 139 15.84 -49.87 -34.95
C ARG A 139 15.26 -50.60 -33.76
N ILE A 140 13.94 -50.71 -33.70
CA ILE A 140 13.20 -51.56 -32.75
C ILE A 140 11.81 -51.87 -33.31
N GLU A 141 11.40 -53.13 -33.28
CA GLU A 141 10.00 -53.52 -33.49
C GLU A 141 9.39 -53.78 -32.11
N LEU A 142 8.93 -52.71 -31.46
CA LEU A 142 8.37 -52.74 -30.11
C LEU A 142 6.88 -53.08 -30.17
N VAL A 143 6.48 -54.05 -29.39
CA VAL A 143 5.08 -54.37 -29.09
C VAL A 143 4.89 -54.25 -27.59
N LEU A 144 4.04 -53.30 -27.19
CA LEU A 144 3.57 -53.10 -25.83
C LEU A 144 2.17 -53.71 -25.74
N ASN A 145 2.01 -54.73 -24.90
CA ASN A 145 0.72 -55.38 -24.69
C ASN A 145 0.18 -55.06 -23.29
N ASP A 146 -1.06 -54.56 -23.23
CA ASP A 146 -1.85 -54.46 -22.01
C ASP A 146 -1.13 -53.73 -20.85
N GLY A 147 -0.49 -52.60 -21.18
CA GLY A 147 0.20 -51.75 -20.21
C GLY A 147 -0.75 -50.90 -19.37
N ASN A 148 -0.36 -50.59 -18.14
CA ASN A 148 -1.10 -49.75 -17.21
C ASN A 148 -0.19 -48.71 -16.56
N VAL A 149 -0.67 -47.47 -16.41
CA VAL A 149 0.01 -46.41 -15.66
C VAL A 149 -0.98 -45.78 -14.69
N LYS A 150 -0.66 -45.79 -13.41
CA LYS A 150 -1.46 -45.18 -12.35
C LYS A 150 -0.73 -43.97 -11.78
N VAL A 151 -1.33 -42.79 -11.88
CA VAL A 151 -0.78 -41.56 -11.32
C VAL A 151 -1.69 -41.09 -10.19
N THR A 152 -1.14 -40.97 -8.99
CA THR A 152 -1.86 -40.52 -7.80
C THR A 152 -1.27 -39.22 -7.30
N ASP A 153 -2.12 -38.19 -7.19
CA ASP A 153 -1.82 -36.91 -6.56
C ASP A 153 -2.68 -36.75 -5.29
N PRO A 154 -2.11 -36.28 -4.17
CA PRO A 154 -2.84 -36.12 -2.92
C PRO A 154 -3.99 -35.11 -2.99
N LYS A 155 -3.96 -34.17 -3.95
CA LYS A 155 -5.01 -33.15 -4.15
C LYS A 155 -5.93 -33.48 -5.33
N ALA A 156 -5.35 -33.90 -6.46
CA ALA A 156 -6.08 -34.12 -7.70
C ALA A 156 -6.68 -35.53 -7.84
N GLY A 157 -6.31 -36.46 -6.94
CA GLY A 157 -6.81 -37.84 -6.93
C GLY A 157 -5.97 -38.77 -7.83
N THR A 158 -6.59 -39.84 -8.30
CA THR A 158 -5.91 -40.87 -9.09
C THR A 158 -6.49 -40.99 -10.49
N VAL A 159 -5.61 -41.16 -11.47
CA VAL A 159 -5.95 -41.53 -12.85
C VAL A 159 -5.22 -42.81 -13.22
N GLU A 160 -5.89 -43.66 -13.98
CA GLU A 160 -5.33 -44.89 -14.52
C GLU A 160 -5.40 -44.85 -16.04
N LEU A 161 -4.23 -44.92 -16.69
CA LEU A 161 -4.11 -45.20 -18.11
C LEU A 161 -4.08 -46.73 -18.25
N LEU A 162 -5.16 -47.31 -18.75
CA LEU A 162 -5.36 -48.76 -18.84
C LEU A 162 -5.26 -49.24 -20.28
N ARG A 163 -5.00 -50.54 -20.44
CA ARG A 163 -5.02 -51.22 -21.75
C ARG A 163 -4.13 -50.52 -22.78
N ILE A 164 -2.98 -50.00 -22.35
CA ILE A 164 -2.02 -49.32 -23.22
C ILE A 164 -1.42 -50.38 -24.15
N ASN A 165 -1.90 -50.40 -25.38
CA ASN A 165 -1.41 -51.25 -26.45
C ASN A 165 -0.72 -50.36 -27.48
N SER A 166 0.50 -50.71 -27.85
CA SER A 166 1.23 -49.95 -28.85
C SER A 166 2.09 -50.88 -29.68
N LYS A 167 2.08 -50.68 -30.99
CA LYS A 167 3.12 -51.20 -31.87
C LYS A 167 3.93 -50.03 -32.37
N LEU A 168 5.24 -50.11 -32.21
CA LEU A 168 6.20 -49.14 -32.74
C LEU A 168 7.21 -49.91 -33.59
N ASN A 169 7.14 -49.74 -34.90
CA ASN A 169 8.11 -50.27 -35.84
C ASN A 169 9.15 -49.20 -36.16
N LEU A 170 10.01 -48.89 -35.19
CA LEU A 170 11.08 -47.91 -35.35
C LEU A 170 12.11 -48.41 -36.37
N GLN A 171 12.24 -47.70 -37.48
CA GLN A 171 13.24 -47.94 -38.50
C GLN A 171 14.36 -46.90 -38.45
N PRO A 172 15.53 -47.22 -39.04
CA PRO A 172 16.61 -46.26 -39.19
C PRO A 172 16.17 -45.00 -39.96
N PRO A 173 16.85 -43.85 -39.76
CA PRO A 173 16.61 -42.65 -40.54
C PRO A 173 16.58 -42.92 -42.04
N GLY A 174 15.59 -42.34 -42.73
CA GLY A 174 15.32 -42.53 -44.16
C GLY A 174 14.32 -43.64 -44.49
N GLN A 175 13.91 -44.45 -43.51
CA GLN A 175 12.87 -45.48 -43.66
C GLN A 175 11.62 -45.14 -42.85
N GLN A 176 10.46 -45.57 -43.34
CA GLN A 176 9.18 -45.36 -42.67
C GLN A 176 9.12 -46.15 -41.36
N THR A 177 8.69 -45.45 -40.32
CA THR A 177 8.35 -45.97 -39.00
C THR A 177 6.86 -45.81 -38.80
N ASP A 178 6.21 -46.90 -38.46
CA ASP A 178 4.80 -46.89 -38.12
C ASP A 178 4.67 -46.98 -36.60
N PHE A 179 3.75 -46.22 -36.04
CA PHE A 179 3.35 -46.41 -34.66
C PHE A 179 1.84 -46.30 -34.50
N ASP A 180 1.32 -47.14 -33.62
CA ASP A 180 -0.02 -47.03 -33.09
C ASP A 180 0.03 -47.06 -31.57
N LEU A 181 -0.94 -46.39 -30.96
CA LEU A 181 -1.20 -46.38 -29.54
C LEU A 181 -2.71 -46.39 -29.35
N ASN A 182 -3.20 -47.38 -28.62
CA ASN A 182 -4.57 -47.42 -28.13
C ASN A 182 -4.51 -47.55 -26.62
N MET A 183 -5.20 -46.66 -25.91
CA MET A 183 -5.28 -46.70 -24.45
C MET A 183 -6.63 -46.20 -23.96
N ALA A 184 -6.97 -46.56 -22.73
CA ALA A 184 -8.13 -46.05 -22.04
C ALA A 184 -7.69 -45.18 -20.86
N VAL A 185 -8.20 -43.96 -20.76
CA VAL A 185 -8.02 -43.10 -19.57
C VAL A 185 -9.20 -43.34 -18.65
N ALA A 186 -8.94 -43.90 -17.48
CA ALA A 186 -9.96 -44.28 -16.51
C ALA A 186 -9.81 -43.49 -15.21
N ARG A 187 -10.95 -43.04 -14.70
CA ARG A 187 -11.09 -42.43 -13.37
C ARG A 187 -12.48 -42.73 -12.82
N ALA A 188 -12.54 -43.17 -11.56
CA ALA A 188 -13.80 -43.39 -10.83
C ALA A 188 -14.86 -44.23 -11.58
N GLY A 189 -14.43 -45.21 -12.39
CA GLY A 189 -15.32 -46.11 -13.14
C GLY A 189 -15.71 -45.65 -14.54
N ASN A 190 -15.42 -44.40 -14.94
CA ASN A 190 -15.55 -43.92 -16.31
C ASN A 190 -14.24 -44.13 -17.07
N ALA A 191 -14.33 -44.56 -18.34
CA ALA A 191 -13.18 -44.78 -19.20
C ALA A 191 -13.39 -44.13 -20.57
N ALA A 192 -12.40 -43.37 -21.01
CA ALA A 192 -12.36 -42.73 -22.32
C ALA A 192 -11.30 -43.39 -23.20
N GLU A 193 -11.57 -43.59 -24.49
CA GLU A 193 -10.59 -44.18 -25.40
C GLU A 193 -9.78 -43.10 -26.12
N ILE A 194 -8.46 -43.30 -26.17
CA ILE A 194 -7.53 -42.49 -26.94
C ILE A 194 -6.82 -43.41 -27.93
N LYS A 195 -6.94 -43.07 -29.22
CA LYS A 195 -6.24 -43.74 -30.31
C LYS A 195 -5.33 -42.74 -30.99
N VAL A 196 -4.07 -43.11 -31.12
CA VAL A 196 -3.08 -42.36 -31.88
C VAL A 196 -2.47 -43.30 -32.89
N ALA A 197 -2.42 -42.89 -34.14
CA ALA A 197 -1.74 -43.63 -35.19
C ALA A 197 -0.93 -42.66 -36.03
N GLY A 198 0.25 -43.09 -36.46
CA GLY A 198 1.06 -42.29 -37.37
C GLY A 198 2.06 -43.11 -38.14
N ARG A 199 2.34 -42.65 -39.34
CA ARG A 199 3.39 -43.21 -40.21
C ARG A 199 4.38 -42.12 -40.52
N VAL A 200 5.57 -42.23 -39.96
CA VAL A 200 6.56 -41.16 -39.92
C VAL A 200 7.92 -41.62 -40.42
N THR A 201 8.70 -40.74 -41.03
CA THR A 201 10.05 -40.98 -41.51
C THR A 201 10.92 -39.84 -41.03
N THR A 202 12.06 -40.13 -40.38
CA THR A 202 13.03 -39.11 -40.01
C THR A 202 14.21 -39.07 -40.97
N LYS A 203 14.70 -37.88 -41.32
CA LYS A 203 15.92 -37.70 -42.13
C LYS A 203 17.17 -37.46 -41.29
N GLN A 204 17.03 -37.34 -39.97
CA GLN A 204 18.16 -37.04 -39.09
C GLN A 204 19.05 -38.27 -38.87
N GLN A 205 20.31 -38.16 -39.31
CA GLN A 205 21.34 -39.20 -39.12
C GLN A 205 21.72 -39.43 -37.64
N THR A 206 21.44 -38.44 -36.78
CA THR A 206 21.76 -38.50 -35.35
C THR A 206 20.77 -39.32 -34.54
N GLY A 207 19.54 -39.54 -35.03
CA GLY A 207 18.49 -40.30 -34.35
C GLY A 207 17.12 -39.63 -34.49
N TRP A 208 16.12 -40.14 -33.77
CA TRP A 208 14.74 -39.62 -33.84
C TRP A 208 14.58 -38.32 -33.04
N SER A 209 14.07 -37.28 -33.69
CA SER A 209 13.52 -36.09 -33.04
C SER A 209 12.31 -35.59 -33.83
N LEU A 210 11.52 -34.67 -33.27
CA LEU A 210 10.38 -34.08 -33.98
C LEU A 210 10.87 -33.36 -35.25
N LYS A 211 11.92 -32.55 -35.13
CA LYS A 211 12.60 -31.90 -36.26
C LYS A 211 13.25 -32.97 -37.15
N GLY A 212 13.11 -32.88 -38.47
CA GLY A 212 13.59 -33.92 -39.38
C GLY A 212 12.57 -35.03 -39.66
N THR A 213 11.43 -35.05 -38.98
CA THR A 213 10.41 -36.10 -39.11
C THR A 213 9.24 -35.64 -39.98
N SER A 214 8.83 -36.48 -40.93
CA SER A 214 7.70 -36.23 -41.82
C SER A 214 6.78 -37.44 -41.88
N GLY A 215 5.48 -37.28 -42.07
CA GLY A 215 4.53 -38.38 -42.03
C GLY A 215 3.07 -37.96 -41.93
N ASP A 216 2.23 -38.89 -41.47
CA ASP A 216 0.85 -38.63 -41.06
C ASP A 216 0.66 -38.89 -39.56
N LEU A 217 -0.28 -38.17 -38.95
CA LEU A 217 -0.69 -38.32 -37.56
C LEU A 217 -2.21 -38.20 -37.48
N THR A 218 -2.84 -39.19 -36.86
CA THR A 218 -4.25 -39.18 -36.49
C THR A 218 -4.36 -39.37 -34.98
N VAL A 219 -5.17 -38.53 -34.33
CA VAL A 219 -5.51 -38.61 -32.92
C VAL A 219 -7.03 -38.60 -32.79
N GLU A 220 -7.57 -39.66 -32.23
CA GLU A 220 -8.98 -39.78 -31.88
C GLU A 220 -9.11 -39.88 -30.36
N VAL A 221 -9.96 -39.04 -29.79
CA VAL A 221 -10.31 -39.04 -28.37
C VAL A 221 -11.82 -39.13 -28.28
N ASN A 222 -12.34 -40.09 -27.54
CA ASN A 222 -13.77 -40.29 -27.36
C ASN A 222 -14.15 -40.13 -25.88
N ASP A 223 -14.97 -39.12 -25.59
CA ASP A 223 -15.59 -38.84 -24.29
C ASP A 223 -14.58 -38.73 -23.13
N LEU A 224 -13.46 -38.07 -23.36
CA LEU A 224 -12.44 -37.83 -22.33
C LEU A 224 -12.92 -36.82 -21.30
N ASP A 225 -13.13 -37.31 -20.08
CA ASP A 225 -13.31 -36.44 -18.91
C ASP A 225 -12.00 -35.72 -18.58
N LEU A 226 -11.95 -34.41 -18.80
CA LEU A 226 -10.77 -33.59 -18.52
C LEU A 226 -10.36 -33.62 -17.04
N GLU A 227 -11.29 -33.89 -16.13
CA GLU A 227 -10.96 -34.01 -14.71
C GLU A 227 -10.03 -35.22 -14.48
N SER A 228 -10.11 -36.25 -15.32
CA SER A 228 -9.18 -37.39 -15.27
C SER A 228 -7.72 -37.00 -15.50
N LEU A 229 -7.45 -35.90 -16.21
CA LEU A 229 -6.09 -35.46 -16.50
C LEU A 229 -5.46 -34.61 -15.38
N ALA A 230 -6.19 -34.26 -14.33
CA ALA A 230 -5.67 -33.40 -13.26
C ALA A 230 -4.36 -33.92 -12.61
N PRO A 231 -4.19 -35.22 -12.31
CA PRO A 231 -2.90 -35.75 -11.83
C PRO A 231 -1.77 -35.65 -12.88
N ILE A 232 -2.10 -35.68 -14.18
CA ILE A 232 -1.14 -35.51 -15.27
C ILE A 232 -0.67 -34.05 -15.36
N PHE A 233 -1.58 -33.08 -15.19
CA PHE A 233 -1.21 -31.66 -15.11
C PHE A 233 -0.33 -31.37 -13.89
N ALA A 234 -0.64 -31.98 -12.74
CA ALA A 234 0.19 -31.90 -11.54
C ALA A 234 1.59 -32.49 -11.77
N LEU A 235 1.69 -33.65 -12.42
CA LEU A 235 2.97 -34.25 -12.82
C LEU A 235 3.78 -33.34 -13.76
N ALA A 236 3.11 -32.58 -14.63
CA ALA A 236 3.73 -31.61 -15.53
C ALA A 236 4.06 -30.25 -14.86
N GLY A 237 3.61 -30.02 -13.62
CA GLY A 237 3.78 -28.74 -12.93
C GLY A 237 2.91 -27.60 -13.49
N VAL A 238 1.80 -27.93 -14.13
CA VAL A 238 0.86 -26.98 -14.73
C VAL A 238 -0.31 -26.75 -13.78
N GLU A 239 -0.53 -25.50 -13.35
CA GLU A 239 -1.62 -25.11 -12.45
C GLU A 239 -2.93 -24.86 -13.22
N VAL A 240 -3.56 -25.94 -13.68
CA VAL A 240 -4.86 -25.93 -14.38
C VAL A 240 -5.77 -26.98 -13.76
N GLN A 241 -7.03 -26.62 -13.50
CA GLN A 241 -8.10 -27.59 -13.24
C GLN A 241 -9.11 -27.46 -14.36
N ALA A 242 -9.38 -28.56 -15.04
CA ALA A 242 -10.35 -28.63 -16.12
C ALA A 242 -11.31 -29.79 -15.86
N LYS A 243 -12.59 -29.57 -16.12
CA LYS A 243 -13.66 -30.57 -16.13
C LYS A 243 -14.41 -30.50 -17.44
N GLY A 244 -15.16 -31.55 -17.75
CA GLY A 244 -15.99 -31.65 -18.94
C GLY A 244 -15.55 -32.80 -19.84
N LEU A 245 -16.46 -33.24 -20.70
CA LEU A 245 -16.22 -34.34 -21.63
C LEU A 245 -15.76 -33.76 -22.96
N VAL A 246 -14.65 -34.29 -23.49
CA VAL A 246 -14.06 -33.88 -24.78
C VAL A 246 -14.00 -35.06 -25.72
N THR A 247 -14.52 -34.85 -26.92
CA THR A 247 -14.34 -35.74 -28.06
C THR A 247 -13.63 -34.97 -29.17
N SER A 248 -12.58 -35.56 -29.74
CA SER A 248 -11.81 -34.92 -30.80
C SER A 248 -11.36 -35.91 -31.87
N ASP A 249 -11.50 -35.53 -33.14
CA ASP A 249 -10.85 -36.17 -34.28
C ASP A 249 -9.87 -35.16 -34.86
N VAL A 250 -8.58 -35.48 -34.80
CA VAL A 250 -7.50 -34.64 -35.30
C VAL A 250 -6.69 -35.42 -36.32
N LYS A 251 -6.58 -34.87 -37.53
CA LYS A 251 -5.77 -35.41 -38.62
C LYS A 251 -4.78 -34.36 -39.07
N SER A 252 -3.52 -34.72 -39.23
CA SER A 252 -2.49 -33.81 -39.71
C SER A 252 -1.38 -34.56 -40.43
N GLN A 253 -0.74 -33.90 -41.38
CA GLN A 253 0.54 -34.33 -41.92
C GLN A 253 1.66 -33.71 -41.10
N ILE A 254 2.72 -34.45 -40.85
CA ILE A 254 3.95 -33.92 -40.27
C ILE A 254 4.94 -33.69 -41.40
N LYS A 255 5.62 -32.54 -41.43
CA LYS A 255 6.72 -32.31 -42.35
C LYS A 255 7.87 -31.60 -41.67
N ASP A 256 9.00 -32.29 -41.58
CA ASP A 256 10.19 -31.81 -40.89
C ASP A 256 9.90 -31.32 -39.44
N GLY A 257 8.96 -31.97 -38.76
CA GLY A 257 8.51 -31.66 -37.41
C GLY A 257 7.40 -30.61 -37.28
N ARG A 258 6.85 -30.14 -38.38
CA ARG A 258 5.72 -29.19 -38.41
C ARG A 258 4.42 -29.89 -38.77
N LEU A 259 3.30 -29.42 -38.24
CA LEU A 259 1.96 -29.90 -38.60
C LEU A 259 1.47 -29.16 -39.85
N GLU A 260 1.40 -29.87 -40.98
CA GLU A 260 0.74 -29.43 -42.22
C GLU A 260 -0.66 -30.07 -42.33
N ASP A 261 -1.55 -29.47 -43.12
CA ASP A 261 -2.92 -29.95 -43.40
C ASP A 261 -3.71 -30.47 -42.17
N LEU A 262 -3.71 -29.69 -41.08
CA LEU A 262 -4.47 -29.98 -39.88
C LEU A 262 -5.96 -29.83 -40.15
N THR A 263 -6.69 -30.92 -39.97
CA THR A 263 -8.14 -30.91 -39.80
C THR A 263 -8.44 -31.37 -38.38
N ALA A 264 -9.23 -30.60 -37.64
CA ALA A 264 -9.70 -31.04 -36.34
C ALA A 264 -11.17 -30.68 -36.11
N GLU A 265 -11.91 -31.65 -35.59
CA GLU A 265 -13.22 -31.45 -34.98
C GLU A 265 -13.09 -31.72 -33.49
N ILE A 266 -13.42 -30.73 -32.66
CA ILE A 266 -13.40 -30.85 -31.21
C ILE A 266 -14.76 -30.46 -30.69
N LYS A 267 -15.41 -31.40 -30.01
CA LYS A 267 -16.66 -31.17 -29.29
C LYS A 267 -16.40 -31.38 -27.82
N ALA A 268 -16.84 -30.42 -27.01
CA ALA A 268 -16.80 -30.57 -25.57
C ALA A 268 -18.13 -30.17 -24.94
N SER A 269 -18.46 -30.84 -23.84
CA SER A 269 -19.65 -30.55 -23.05
C SER A 269 -19.31 -30.33 -21.59
N ASN A 270 -20.03 -29.39 -20.96
CA ASN A 270 -19.87 -29.04 -19.55
C ASN A 270 -18.42 -28.68 -19.19
N LEU A 271 -17.77 -27.88 -20.02
CA LEU A 271 -16.41 -27.42 -19.72
C LEU A 271 -16.44 -26.47 -18.52
N ASP A 272 -15.53 -26.71 -17.57
CA ASP A 272 -15.25 -25.83 -16.43
C ASP A 272 -13.73 -25.78 -16.25
N VAL A 273 -13.14 -24.62 -16.50
CA VAL A 273 -11.69 -24.42 -16.51
C VAL A 273 -11.32 -23.34 -15.50
N THR A 274 -10.36 -23.66 -14.64
CA THR A 274 -9.67 -22.70 -13.77
C THR A 274 -8.17 -22.77 -14.03
N ALA A 275 -7.55 -21.59 -14.08
CA ALA A 275 -6.13 -21.43 -14.28
C ALA A 275 -5.63 -20.21 -13.51
N ALA A 276 -4.34 -20.18 -13.17
CA ALA A 276 -3.74 -19.05 -12.45
C ALA A 276 -3.98 -17.70 -13.15
N GLN A 277 -4.02 -17.71 -14.49
CA GLN A 277 -4.24 -16.52 -15.33
C GLN A 277 -5.66 -15.94 -15.19
N LEU A 278 -6.66 -16.73 -14.76
CA LEU A 278 -8.03 -16.29 -14.52
C LEU A 278 -8.22 -15.67 -13.12
N LYS A 279 -7.15 -15.49 -12.34
CA LYS A 279 -7.18 -14.83 -11.01
C LYS A 279 -8.23 -15.44 -10.05
N GLY A 280 -8.47 -16.75 -10.16
CA GLY A 280 -9.44 -17.49 -9.36
C GLY A 280 -10.87 -17.50 -9.90
N ASP A 281 -11.14 -16.85 -11.03
CA ASP A 281 -12.37 -17.01 -11.80
C ASP A 281 -12.40 -18.37 -12.53
N LYS A 282 -13.60 -18.76 -12.97
CA LYS A 282 -13.81 -20.02 -13.71
C LYS A 282 -14.40 -19.71 -15.07
N LEU A 283 -13.87 -20.33 -16.11
CA LEU A 283 -14.45 -20.28 -17.45
C LEU A 283 -15.30 -21.52 -17.68
N GLN A 284 -16.58 -21.33 -17.94
CA GLN A 284 -17.56 -22.38 -18.13
C GLN A 284 -18.26 -22.25 -19.49
N THR A 285 -18.52 -23.39 -20.12
CA THR A 285 -19.38 -23.45 -21.31
C THR A 285 -20.09 -24.79 -21.36
N ALA A 286 -21.40 -24.75 -21.61
CA ALA A 286 -22.19 -25.98 -21.73
C ALA A 286 -21.79 -26.79 -22.97
N ASN A 287 -21.45 -26.11 -24.07
CA ASN A 287 -21.08 -26.72 -25.34
C ASN A 287 -19.96 -25.92 -26.00
N LEU A 288 -18.88 -26.58 -26.38
CA LEU A 288 -17.84 -26.06 -27.26
C LEU A 288 -17.83 -26.89 -28.54
N ASP A 289 -17.92 -26.22 -29.68
CA ASP A 289 -17.76 -26.81 -31.01
C ASP A 289 -16.64 -26.06 -31.74
N VAL A 290 -15.56 -26.77 -32.04
CA VAL A 290 -14.43 -26.26 -32.83
C VAL A 290 -14.30 -27.10 -34.08
N SER A 291 -14.41 -26.43 -35.22
CA SER A 291 -14.08 -26.98 -36.54
C SER A 291 -12.93 -26.18 -37.11
N VAL A 292 -11.82 -26.83 -37.38
CA VAL A 292 -10.64 -26.17 -37.95
C VAL A 292 -10.12 -26.97 -39.14
N LYS A 293 -9.85 -26.26 -40.22
CA LYS A 293 -9.11 -26.74 -41.37
C LYS A 293 -8.04 -25.73 -41.70
N LEU A 294 -6.79 -26.10 -41.44
CA LEU A 294 -5.64 -25.24 -41.69
C LEU A 294 -4.51 -26.03 -42.34
N SER A 295 -3.74 -25.37 -43.21
CA SER A 295 -2.52 -25.91 -43.80
C SER A 295 -1.36 -24.96 -43.49
N GLN A 296 -0.19 -25.50 -43.16
CA GLN A 296 0.97 -24.72 -42.77
C GLN A 296 2.05 -24.79 -43.85
N ALA A 297 2.33 -23.69 -44.54
CA ALA A 297 3.54 -23.54 -45.35
C ALA A 297 4.64 -22.85 -44.52
N LYS A 298 5.92 -22.91 -44.94
CA LYS A 298 7.09 -22.54 -44.12
C LYS A 298 6.88 -21.41 -43.10
N GLU A 299 6.41 -20.25 -43.53
CA GLU A 299 6.23 -19.09 -42.65
C GLU A 299 4.75 -18.75 -42.41
N THR A 300 3.82 -19.48 -43.04
CA THR A 300 2.41 -19.09 -43.12
C THR A 300 1.46 -20.23 -42.71
N ILE A 301 0.32 -19.87 -42.13
CA ILE A 301 -0.82 -20.74 -41.85
C ILE A 301 -1.95 -20.30 -42.76
N SER A 302 -2.36 -21.13 -43.72
CA SER A 302 -3.59 -20.95 -44.47
C SER A 302 -4.74 -21.54 -43.68
N ILE A 303 -5.66 -20.69 -43.25
CA ILE A 303 -6.91 -21.02 -42.56
C ILE A 303 -7.99 -21.14 -43.65
N ASP A 304 -8.32 -22.36 -44.05
CA ASP A 304 -9.43 -22.60 -44.99
C ASP A 304 -10.76 -22.31 -44.30
N ASP A 305 -10.89 -22.77 -43.05
CA ASP A 305 -12.07 -22.60 -42.21
C ASP A 305 -11.68 -22.76 -40.75
N LEU A 306 -11.94 -21.74 -39.94
CA LEU A 306 -11.90 -21.81 -38.48
C LEU A 306 -13.26 -21.39 -37.96
N ARG A 307 -13.93 -22.28 -37.24
CA ARG A 307 -15.17 -21.99 -36.50
C ARG A 307 -15.00 -22.43 -35.07
N ILE A 308 -15.23 -21.50 -34.15
CA ILE A 308 -15.29 -21.76 -32.71
C ILE A 308 -16.65 -21.27 -32.26
N LYS A 309 -17.44 -22.14 -31.62
CA LYS A 309 -18.75 -21.80 -31.09
C LYS A 309 -18.89 -22.30 -29.66
N THR A 310 -19.36 -21.41 -28.80
CA THR A 310 -19.78 -21.68 -27.43
C THR A 310 -21.21 -21.19 -27.23
N ASP A 311 -21.75 -21.34 -26.03
CA ASP A 311 -23.01 -20.75 -25.59
C ASP A 311 -22.99 -19.22 -25.49
N TRP A 312 -21.81 -18.61 -25.32
CA TRP A 312 -21.66 -17.16 -25.15
C TRP A 312 -20.77 -16.46 -26.19
N ALA A 313 -20.08 -17.19 -27.06
CA ALA A 313 -19.27 -16.60 -28.13
C ALA A 313 -19.23 -17.45 -29.40
N SER A 314 -19.03 -16.79 -30.53
CA SER A 314 -18.72 -17.43 -31.80
C SER A 314 -17.65 -16.65 -32.55
N VAL A 315 -16.70 -17.36 -33.13
CA VAL A 315 -15.65 -16.83 -33.99
C VAL A 315 -15.62 -17.62 -35.29
N THR A 316 -15.61 -16.92 -36.41
CA THR A 316 -15.31 -17.51 -37.72
C THR A 316 -14.13 -16.79 -38.34
N ALA A 317 -13.16 -17.52 -38.87
CA ALA A 317 -12.02 -16.93 -39.55
C ALA A 317 -11.59 -17.75 -40.78
N SER A 318 -11.04 -17.05 -41.77
CA SER A 318 -10.44 -17.62 -42.97
C SER A 318 -9.33 -16.71 -43.49
N GLY A 319 -8.37 -17.27 -44.21
CA GLY A 319 -7.26 -16.54 -44.83
C GLY A 319 -5.89 -17.03 -44.39
N VAL A 320 -4.83 -16.36 -44.82
CA VAL A 320 -3.43 -16.72 -44.57
C VAL A 320 -2.82 -15.82 -43.49
N VAL A 321 -2.30 -16.38 -42.40
CA VAL A 321 -1.63 -15.62 -41.31
C VAL A 321 -0.20 -16.11 -41.11
N PRO A 322 0.70 -15.34 -40.48
CA PRO A 322 2.04 -15.84 -40.17
C PRO A 322 2.00 -16.94 -39.10
N THR A 323 2.95 -17.86 -39.14
CA THR A 323 3.11 -18.91 -38.11
C THR A 323 3.54 -18.36 -36.75
N THR A 324 4.22 -17.21 -36.76
CA THR A 324 4.64 -16.43 -35.60
C THR A 324 4.44 -14.96 -35.91
N PHE A 325 3.83 -14.20 -35.01
CA PHE A 325 3.77 -12.74 -35.13
C PHE A 325 5.04 -12.19 -34.46
N GLU A 326 6.11 -11.99 -35.23
CA GLU A 326 7.35 -11.40 -34.71
C GLU A 326 7.20 -9.88 -34.59
N SER A 327 6.45 -9.27 -35.53
CA SER A 327 6.10 -7.85 -35.49
C SER A 327 4.67 -7.58 -35.98
N THR A 328 4.12 -6.42 -35.61
CA THR A 328 2.90 -5.90 -36.25
C THR A 328 3.10 -5.62 -37.74
N GLY A 329 4.34 -5.35 -38.18
CA GLY A 329 4.71 -5.13 -39.57
C GLY A 329 4.50 -6.34 -40.47
N ASP A 330 4.62 -7.56 -39.94
CA ASP A 330 4.47 -8.80 -40.71
C ASP A 330 3.07 -8.88 -41.33
N PHE A 331 2.06 -8.50 -40.56
CA PHE A 331 0.66 -8.52 -40.97
C PHE A 331 0.20 -7.21 -41.65
N LEU A 332 0.81 -6.08 -41.29
CA LEU A 332 0.41 -4.76 -41.77
C LEU A 332 1.20 -4.29 -43.01
N GLY A 333 2.32 -4.93 -43.36
CA GLY A 333 3.22 -4.46 -44.43
C GLY A 333 2.69 -4.64 -45.86
N ALA A 334 3.23 -3.87 -46.80
CA ALA A 334 2.76 -3.81 -48.18
C ALA A 334 2.95 -5.10 -48.97
N ASP A 335 4.08 -5.76 -48.76
CA ASP A 335 4.43 -7.04 -49.38
C ASP A 335 3.91 -8.22 -48.54
N SER A 336 3.08 -7.95 -47.53
CA SER A 336 2.47 -8.99 -46.70
C SER A 336 1.51 -9.83 -47.55
N ASN A 337 1.87 -11.10 -47.71
CA ASN A 337 1.06 -12.10 -48.41
C ASN A 337 -0.06 -12.67 -47.53
N TYR A 338 -0.21 -12.16 -46.31
CA TYR A 338 -1.23 -12.61 -45.37
C TYR A 338 -2.59 -12.05 -45.73
N ASN A 339 -3.67 -12.75 -45.46
CA ASN A 339 -5.01 -12.20 -45.48
C ASN A 339 -5.83 -12.78 -44.33
N LEU A 340 -6.75 -12.02 -43.79
CA LEU A 340 -7.64 -12.48 -42.73
C LEU A 340 -9.01 -11.88 -42.98
N LYS A 341 -10.00 -12.75 -43.01
CA LYS A 341 -11.40 -12.41 -42.86
C LYS A 341 -11.90 -13.11 -41.60
N ALA A 342 -12.28 -12.33 -40.61
CA ALA A 342 -12.77 -12.84 -39.34
C ALA A 342 -14.00 -12.08 -38.86
N ASP A 343 -14.95 -12.80 -38.30
CA ASP A 343 -16.14 -12.27 -37.65
C ASP A 343 -16.22 -12.88 -36.24
N PHE A 344 -16.58 -12.05 -35.26
CA PHE A 344 -16.75 -12.52 -33.88
C PHE A 344 -17.97 -11.90 -33.21
N HIS A 345 -18.58 -12.69 -32.34
CA HIS A 345 -19.70 -12.33 -31.49
C HIS A 345 -19.43 -12.84 -30.07
N CYS A 346 -19.76 -12.04 -29.06
CA CYS A 346 -19.61 -12.39 -27.66
C CYS A 346 -20.72 -11.75 -26.81
N ASP A 347 -21.37 -12.56 -25.97
CA ASP A 347 -22.29 -12.16 -24.92
C ASP A 347 -21.49 -11.78 -23.66
N ILE A 348 -21.38 -10.48 -23.42
CA ILE A 348 -20.59 -9.94 -22.32
C ILE A 348 -21.23 -10.23 -20.96
N ALA A 349 -22.56 -10.32 -20.88
CA ALA A 349 -23.23 -10.65 -19.62
C ALA A 349 -22.83 -12.04 -19.14
N THR A 350 -22.84 -13.02 -20.06
CA THR A 350 -22.50 -14.40 -19.74
C THR A 350 -21.02 -14.57 -19.39
N VAL A 351 -20.12 -13.94 -20.15
CA VAL A 351 -18.67 -14.00 -19.91
C VAL A 351 -18.28 -13.31 -18.60
N SER A 352 -18.87 -12.15 -18.32
CA SER A 352 -18.52 -11.36 -17.15
C SER A 352 -19.08 -11.90 -15.84
N ALA A 353 -20.20 -12.63 -15.88
CA ALA A 353 -20.72 -13.39 -14.74
C ALA A 353 -19.73 -14.48 -14.28
N GLN A 354 -18.94 -15.01 -15.21
CA GLN A 354 -17.97 -16.08 -14.96
C GLN A 354 -16.58 -15.53 -14.60
N MET A 355 -16.22 -14.37 -15.14
CA MET A 355 -14.88 -13.77 -15.00
C MET A 355 -14.87 -12.33 -14.44
N PRO A 356 -15.56 -12.04 -13.33
CA PRO A 356 -15.67 -10.67 -12.82
C PRO A 356 -14.34 -10.09 -12.34
N LYS A 357 -13.45 -10.90 -11.74
CA LYS A 357 -12.16 -10.43 -11.22
C LYS A 357 -11.17 -10.22 -12.36
N THR A 358 -11.20 -11.09 -13.36
CA THR A 358 -10.37 -11.01 -14.55
C THR A 358 -10.68 -9.74 -15.35
N LEU A 359 -11.97 -9.38 -15.45
CA LEU A 359 -12.45 -8.17 -16.12
C LEU A 359 -12.40 -6.90 -15.25
N GLY A 360 -12.06 -7.02 -13.95
CA GLY A 360 -11.95 -5.87 -13.05
C GLY A 360 -13.27 -5.18 -12.73
N LEU A 361 -14.38 -5.92 -12.71
CA LEU A 361 -15.69 -5.37 -12.36
C LEU A 361 -15.73 -4.91 -10.89
N LYS A 362 -16.53 -3.87 -10.64
CA LYS A 362 -16.79 -3.39 -9.27
C LYS A 362 -17.41 -4.53 -8.43
N GLU A 363 -17.07 -4.58 -7.14
CA GLU A 363 -17.67 -5.55 -6.21
C GLU A 363 -19.20 -5.41 -6.19
N GLY A 364 -19.91 -6.54 -6.31
CA GLY A 364 -21.36 -6.58 -6.41
C GLY A 364 -21.94 -6.22 -7.79
N MET A 365 -21.13 -5.83 -8.78
CA MET A 365 -21.60 -5.56 -10.14
C MET A 365 -21.95 -6.86 -10.87
N GLN A 366 -23.17 -6.94 -11.38
CA GLN A 366 -23.66 -8.00 -12.24
C GLN A 366 -24.06 -7.42 -13.59
N ILE A 367 -23.32 -7.73 -14.65
CA ILE A 367 -23.71 -7.37 -16.01
C ILE A 367 -24.89 -8.25 -16.43
N THR A 368 -26.00 -7.64 -16.81
CA THR A 368 -27.25 -8.31 -17.19
C THR A 368 -27.46 -8.34 -18.70
N SER A 369 -26.78 -7.46 -19.45
CA SER A 369 -26.82 -7.43 -20.92
C SER A 369 -25.54 -6.82 -21.47
N GLY A 370 -25.15 -7.23 -22.66
CA GLY A 370 -24.06 -6.61 -23.43
C GLY A 370 -23.63 -7.50 -24.58
N ARG A 371 -23.53 -6.95 -25.79
CA ARG A 371 -23.09 -7.70 -26.97
C ARG A 371 -21.90 -7.03 -27.62
N LEU A 372 -20.80 -7.76 -27.69
CA LEU A 372 -19.61 -7.36 -28.43
C LEU A 372 -19.62 -8.08 -29.79
N ASN A 373 -19.64 -7.30 -30.86
CA ASN A 373 -19.54 -7.80 -32.22
C ASN A 373 -18.37 -7.14 -32.93
N GLY A 374 -17.70 -7.85 -33.82
CA GLY A 374 -16.73 -7.23 -34.69
C GLY A 374 -16.36 -8.06 -35.90
N LYS A 375 -15.71 -7.38 -36.84
CA LYS A 375 -15.25 -7.94 -38.09
C LYS A 375 -13.88 -7.38 -38.43
N VAL A 376 -13.03 -8.22 -39.00
CA VAL A 376 -11.72 -7.87 -39.54
C VAL A 376 -11.67 -8.41 -40.97
N GLU A 377 -11.25 -7.58 -41.91
CA GLU A 377 -11.11 -7.95 -43.30
C GLU A 377 -9.86 -7.30 -43.89
N THR A 378 -9.03 -8.10 -44.55
CA THR A 378 -7.87 -7.61 -45.29
C THR A 378 -8.06 -7.82 -46.78
N SER A 379 -7.63 -6.86 -47.59
CA SER A 379 -7.55 -7.00 -49.04
C SER A 379 -6.21 -6.47 -49.55
N SER A 380 -5.74 -7.00 -50.68
CA SER A 380 -4.52 -6.54 -51.34
C SER A 380 -4.83 -6.31 -52.83
N THR A 381 -4.54 -5.11 -53.33
CA THR A 381 -4.73 -4.74 -54.74
C THR A 381 -3.52 -3.94 -55.21
N ALA A 382 -2.84 -4.41 -56.27
CA ALA A 382 -1.75 -3.68 -56.96
C ALA A 382 -0.61 -3.18 -56.03
N GLY A 383 -0.13 -4.02 -55.10
CA GLY A 383 0.97 -3.67 -54.19
C GLY A 383 0.57 -2.73 -53.03
N LYS A 384 -0.73 -2.47 -52.88
CA LYS A 384 -1.31 -1.82 -51.70
C LYS A 384 -2.13 -2.83 -50.92
N ARG A 385 -1.90 -2.86 -49.62
CA ARG A 385 -2.69 -3.63 -48.67
C ARG A 385 -3.66 -2.70 -47.96
N LEU A 386 -4.84 -3.23 -47.63
CA LEU A 386 -5.87 -2.53 -46.89
C LEU A 386 -6.45 -3.46 -45.83
N ILE A 387 -6.58 -2.95 -44.62
CA ILE A 387 -7.13 -3.67 -43.47
C ILE A 387 -8.26 -2.83 -42.92
N ARG A 388 -9.44 -3.44 -42.82
CA ARG A 388 -10.62 -2.84 -42.21
C ARG A 388 -11.02 -3.66 -41.01
N ALA A 389 -11.09 -3.02 -39.86
CA ALA A 389 -11.58 -3.63 -38.63
C ALA A 389 -12.66 -2.75 -38.01
N ASN A 390 -13.70 -3.38 -37.48
CA ASN A 390 -14.70 -2.71 -36.66
C ASN A 390 -15.09 -3.59 -35.48
N ALA A 391 -15.28 -2.96 -34.33
CA ALA A 391 -15.84 -3.59 -33.15
C ALA A 391 -16.91 -2.68 -32.54
N THR A 392 -17.98 -3.27 -32.00
CA THR A 392 -19.07 -2.54 -31.37
C THR A 392 -19.54 -3.31 -30.14
N LEU A 393 -19.48 -2.64 -28.99
CA LEU A 393 -20.10 -3.08 -27.74
C LEU A 393 -21.40 -2.31 -27.55
N ALA A 394 -22.53 -3.01 -27.68
CA ALA A 394 -23.86 -2.42 -27.60
C ALA A 394 -24.69 -3.03 -26.46
N GLY A 395 -25.59 -2.22 -25.89
CA GLY A 395 -26.55 -2.66 -24.88
C GLY A 395 -25.90 -3.17 -23.60
N LEU A 396 -24.77 -2.58 -23.18
CA LEU A 396 -24.12 -2.92 -21.93
C LEU A 396 -24.95 -2.40 -20.76
N GLU A 397 -25.54 -3.31 -20.01
CA GLU A 397 -26.34 -3.04 -18.81
C GLU A 397 -25.89 -3.94 -17.67
N GLY A 398 -26.02 -3.46 -16.44
CA GLY A 398 -25.76 -4.24 -15.25
C GLY A 398 -26.49 -3.70 -14.03
N THR A 399 -26.27 -4.33 -12.89
CA THR A 399 -26.82 -3.92 -11.61
C THR A 399 -25.77 -3.99 -10.52
N VAL A 400 -25.76 -3.00 -9.64
CA VAL A 400 -24.94 -2.98 -8.42
C VAL A 400 -25.82 -2.46 -7.29
N ASP A 401 -25.88 -3.18 -6.17
CA ASP A 401 -26.78 -2.85 -5.05
C ASP A 401 -28.25 -2.61 -5.50
N GLN A 402 -28.75 -3.46 -6.42
CA GLN A 402 -30.08 -3.34 -7.05
C GLN A 402 -30.32 -2.07 -7.90
N LYS A 403 -29.31 -1.21 -8.10
CA LYS A 403 -29.41 -0.05 -8.99
C LYS A 403 -28.99 -0.44 -10.41
N LYS A 404 -29.81 -0.09 -11.40
CA LYS A 404 -29.51 -0.30 -12.81
C LYS A 404 -28.35 0.62 -13.23
N ALA A 405 -27.38 0.04 -13.93
CA ALA A 405 -26.33 0.71 -14.66
C ALA A 405 -26.48 0.39 -16.15
N ALA A 406 -26.30 1.36 -17.02
CA ALA A 406 -26.36 1.17 -18.47
C ALA A 406 -25.52 2.23 -19.16
N LEU A 407 -24.80 1.84 -20.23
CA LEU A 407 -24.20 2.81 -21.14
C LEU A 407 -25.29 3.50 -21.96
N SER A 408 -25.23 4.82 -22.06
CA SER A 408 -26.19 5.60 -22.86
C SER A 408 -26.05 5.37 -24.37
N GLU A 409 -24.82 5.11 -24.85
CA GLU A 409 -24.53 4.82 -26.26
C GLU A 409 -23.53 3.67 -26.40
N PRO A 410 -23.49 2.96 -27.54
CA PRO A 410 -22.51 1.91 -27.81
C PRO A 410 -21.07 2.43 -27.84
N ILE A 411 -20.12 1.57 -27.46
CA ILE A 411 -18.70 1.81 -27.72
C ILE A 411 -18.36 1.24 -29.09
N VAL A 412 -17.81 2.07 -29.97
CA VAL A 412 -17.48 1.70 -31.36
C VAL A 412 -16.02 1.98 -31.62
N ALA A 413 -15.30 0.98 -32.14
CA ALA A 413 -13.94 1.13 -32.65
C ALA A 413 -13.91 0.79 -34.14
N ARG A 414 -13.22 1.59 -34.95
CA ARG A 414 -13.05 1.41 -36.40
C ARG A 414 -11.61 1.69 -36.78
N ALA A 415 -11.01 0.79 -37.54
CA ALA A 415 -9.67 0.96 -38.10
C ALA A 415 -9.70 0.71 -39.61
N GLU A 416 -9.04 1.59 -40.35
CA GLU A 416 -8.71 1.46 -41.76
C GLU A 416 -7.22 1.75 -41.89
N ILE A 417 -6.46 0.72 -42.25
CA ILE A 417 -5.00 0.78 -42.33
C ILE A 417 -4.62 0.36 -43.75
N SER A 418 -3.90 1.22 -44.45
CA SER A 418 -3.29 0.89 -45.72
C SER A 418 -1.78 0.75 -45.57
N SER A 419 -1.14 0.00 -46.45
CA SER A 419 0.32 -0.03 -46.54
C SER A 419 0.77 -0.22 -47.96
N ASP A 420 1.84 0.47 -48.32
CA ASP A 420 2.53 0.33 -49.60
C ASP A 420 4.07 0.34 -49.38
N LYS A 421 4.86 0.37 -50.47
CA LYS A 421 6.32 0.38 -50.37
C LYS A 421 6.90 1.53 -49.54
N ALA A 422 6.12 2.58 -49.31
CA ALA A 422 6.52 3.72 -48.50
C ALA A 422 6.26 3.54 -46.99
N GLY A 423 5.59 2.45 -46.57
CA GLY A 423 5.34 2.11 -45.17
C GLY A 423 3.86 1.85 -44.84
N ILE A 424 3.56 1.81 -43.54
CA ILE A 424 2.20 1.59 -43.01
C ILE A 424 1.56 2.96 -42.77
N ASN A 425 0.35 3.13 -43.28
CA ASN A 425 -0.49 4.30 -43.10
C ASN A 425 -1.78 3.91 -42.37
N ILE A 426 -2.03 4.53 -41.23
CA ILE A 426 -3.34 4.51 -40.59
C ILE A 426 -4.20 5.55 -41.31
N ASP A 427 -5.04 5.09 -42.24
CA ASP A 427 -5.98 5.96 -42.96
C ASP A 427 -7.03 6.52 -42.01
N ARG A 428 -7.45 5.69 -41.04
CA ARG A 428 -8.39 6.05 -39.98
C ARG A 428 -8.30 5.09 -38.81
N LEU A 429 -8.20 5.61 -37.60
CA LEU A 429 -8.45 4.86 -36.37
C LEU A 429 -9.36 5.69 -35.48
N ASP A 430 -10.62 5.30 -35.39
CA ASP A 430 -11.65 5.99 -34.62
C ASP A 430 -12.10 5.11 -33.47
N VAL A 431 -12.08 5.65 -32.25
CA VAL A 431 -12.74 5.07 -31.08
C VAL A 431 -13.76 6.08 -30.57
N SER A 432 -15.00 5.65 -30.38
CA SER A 432 -16.10 6.49 -29.89
C SER A 432 -16.81 5.78 -28.75
N ALA A 433 -16.96 6.49 -27.63
CA ALA A 433 -17.72 6.09 -26.46
C ALA A 433 -18.54 7.29 -25.95
N PRO A 434 -19.57 7.09 -25.11
CA PRO A 434 -20.37 8.21 -24.57
C PRO A 434 -19.55 9.30 -23.87
N PHE A 435 -18.36 8.95 -23.37
CA PHE A 435 -17.49 9.77 -22.54
C PHE A 435 -16.16 10.16 -23.20
N ALA A 436 -15.81 9.58 -24.34
CA ALA A 436 -14.52 9.83 -24.99
C ALA A 436 -14.55 9.54 -26.49
N LYS A 437 -13.70 10.25 -27.24
CA LYS A 437 -13.49 10.01 -28.66
C LYS A 437 -12.01 10.17 -28.99
N ILE A 438 -11.49 9.26 -29.82
CA ILE A 438 -10.10 9.25 -30.26
C ILE A 438 -10.11 9.08 -31.78
N ASN A 439 -9.32 9.90 -32.47
CA ASN A 439 -9.14 9.84 -33.92
C ASN A 439 -7.65 9.87 -34.23
N CYS A 440 -7.12 8.86 -34.90
CA CYS A 440 -5.73 8.81 -35.36
C CYS A 440 -5.64 8.62 -36.87
N THR A 441 -4.70 9.32 -37.51
CA THR A 441 -4.42 9.22 -38.95
C THR A 441 -2.95 9.50 -39.25
N GLY A 442 -2.42 8.97 -40.35
CA GLY A 442 -1.05 9.22 -40.81
C GLY A 442 -0.20 7.96 -40.80
N ARG A 443 1.11 8.10 -41.00
CA ARG A 443 2.04 6.97 -41.06
C ARG A 443 2.55 6.57 -39.68
N THR A 444 2.98 5.32 -39.51
CA THR A 444 3.52 4.83 -38.23
C THR A 444 4.68 5.66 -37.67
N GLU A 445 5.47 6.30 -38.53
CA GLU A 445 6.58 7.18 -38.14
C GLU A 445 6.10 8.60 -37.74
N SER A 446 4.83 8.93 -38.01
CA SER A 446 4.23 10.23 -37.70
C SER A 446 2.68 10.13 -37.70
N LEU A 447 2.15 9.48 -36.66
CA LEU A 447 0.71 9.32 -36.43
C LEU A 447 0.17 10.56 -35.75
N LYS A 448 -0.66 11.33 -36.47
CA LYS A 448 -1.44 12.39 -35.87
C LYS A 448 -2.60 11.79 -35.09
N TYR A 449 -2.81 12.23 -33.86
CA TYR A 449 -3.98 11.85 -33.09
C TYR A 449 -4.65 13.08 -32.49
N ASN A 450 -5.96 12.95 -32.28
CA ASN A 450 -6.76 13.84 -31.45
C ASN A 450 -7.58 12.97 -30.50
N ALA A 451 -7.67 13.36 -29.24
CA ALA A 451 -8.47 12.71 -28.22
C ALA A 451 -9.28 13.75 -27.45
N GLU A 452 -10.52 13.41 -27.14
CA GLU A 452 -11.39 14.19 -26.27
C GLU A 452 -12.02 13.27 -25.22
N ALA A 453 -12.14 13.76 -23.99
CA ALA A 453 -12.80 13.03 -22.91
C ALA A 453 -13.58 13.99 -22.02
N ASN A 454 -14.80 13.59 -21.64
CA ASN A 454 -15.60 14.26 -20.63
C ASN A 454 -15.53 13.45 -19.34
N LEU A 455 -14.85 13.98 -18.32
CA LEU A 455 -14.55 13.25 -17.08
C LEU A 455 -15.81 12.96 -16.24
N ALA A 456 -16.82 13.85 -16.31
CA ALA A 456 -18.09 13.63 -15.65
C ALA A 456 -18.86 12.46 -16.28
N LYS A 457 -18.90 12.40 -17.62
CA LYS A 457 -19.47 11.26 -18.35
C LYS A 457 -18.64 10.00 -18.15
N LEU A 458 -17.31 10.08 -18.13
CA LEU A 458 -16.45 8.93 -17.86
C LEU A 458 -16.82 8.30 -16.51
N GLN A 459 -17.02 9.13 -15.48
CA GLN A 459 -17.46 8.67 -14.18
C GLN A 459 -18.90 8.17 -14.17
N SER A 460 -19.83 8.89 -14.79
CA SER A 460 -21.24 8.53 -14.79
C SER A 460 -21.58 7.38 -15.73
N GLU A 461 -20.74 7.03 -16.70
CA GLU A 461 -20.98 5.95 -17.67
C GLU A 461 -20.11 4.74 -17.33
N LEU A 462 -18.78 4.88 -17.41
CA LEU A 462 -17.84 3.78 -17.18
C LEU A 462 -17.68 3.48 -15.69
N GLY A 463 -17.66 4.52 -14.84
CA GLY A 463 -17.54 4.38 -13.38
C GLY A 463 -18.71 3.68 -12.69
N GLN A 464 -19.82 3.42 -13.40
CA GLN A 464 -20.87 2.54 -12.92
C GLN A 464 -20.41 1.07 -12.89
N PHE A 465 -19.60 0.65 -13.87
CA PHE A 465 -19.18 -0.74 -14.09
C PHE A 465 -17.85 -1.10 -13.43
N ILE A 466 -16.89 -0.16 -13.43
CA ILE A 466 -15.54 -0.36 -12.89
C ILE A 466 -15.23 0.63 -11.76
N ASN A 467 -14.29 0.28 -10.88
CA ASN A 467 -13.84 1.18 -9.83
C ASN A 467 -12.82 2.20 -10.38
N ILE A 468 -13.23 3.47 -10.44
CA ILE A 468 -12.42 4.61 -10.90
C ILE A 468 -11.89 5.48 -9.75
N GLY A 469 -11.93 4.96 -8.51
CA GLY A 469 -11.44 5.65 -7.32
C GLY A 469 -12.54 6.34 -6.51
N GLN A 470 -12.12 7.01 -5.43
CA GLN A 470 -13.01 7.55 -4.40
C GLN A 470 -13.51 8.98 -4.66
N TYR A 471 -12.86 9.70 -5.58
CA TYR A 471 -13.18 11.09 -5.88
C TYR A 471 -14.17 11.19 -7.02
N GLN A 472 -15.11 12.13 -6.89
CA GLN A 472 -15.89 12.61 -8.02
C GLN A 472 -14.99 13.48 -8.90
N MET A 473 -15.11 13.34 -10.21
CA MET A 473 -14.32 14.04 -11.21
C MET A 473 -15.23 14.62 -12.30
N SER A 474 -14.95 15.86 -12.68
CA SER A 474 -15.57 16.52 -13.82
C SER A 474 -14.54 17.37 -14.56
N GLY A 475 -14.86 17.72 -15.80
CA GLY A 475 -13.99 18.49 -16.67
C GLY A 475 -13.94 17.88 -18.07
N GLU A 476 -13.25 18.58 -18.96
CA GLU A 476 -13.03 18.18 -20.33
C GLU A 476 -11.53 18.11 -20.59
N VAL A 477 -11.08 17.04 -21.24
CA VAL A 477 -9.71 16.88 -21.70
C VAL A 477 -9.75 16.89 -23.22
N LEU A 478 -8.96 17.75 -23.83
CA LEU A 478 -8.73 17.81 -25.27
C LEU A 478 -7.23 17.61 -25.49
N GLU A 479 -6.84 16.65 -26.29
CA GLU A 479 -5.44 16.32 -26.54
C GLU A 479 -5.22 16.14 -28.04
N SER A 480 -4.09 16.62 -28.53
CA SER A 480 -3.66 16.38 -29.91
C SER A 480 -2.16 16.27 -29.99
N GLY A 481 -1.65 15.44 -30.90
CA GLY A 481 -0.23 15.24 -31.01
C GLY A 481 0.20 14.34 -32.15
N LEU A 482 1.47 13.96 -32.08
CA LEU A 482 2.17 13.04 -32.96
C LEU A 482 2.69 11.87 -32.16
N ILE A 483 2.53 10.66 -32.70
CA ILE A 483 3.15 9.43 -32.19
C ILE A 483 4.03 8.88 -33.31
N SER A 484 5.30 8.59 -33.01
CA SER A 484 6.16 7.78 -33.88
C SER A 484 6.34 6.41 -33.25
N ILE A 485 6.08 5.36 -34.01
CA ILE A 485 6.25 3.97 -33.59
C ILE A 485 7.35 3.35 -34.45
N GLU A 486 8.48 3.09 -33.82
CA GLU A 486 9.59 2.32 -34.37
C GLU A 486 9.68 0.95 -33.64
N GLU A 487 10.59 0.08 -34.07
CA GLU A 487 10.71 -1.29 -33.53
C GLU A 487 10.92 -1.28 -32.00
N ASP A 488 11.90 -0.49 -31.54
CA ASP A 488 12.31 -0.42 -30.13
C ASP A 488 11.86 0.85 -29.40
N LYS A 489 11.35 1.84 -30.14
CA LYS A 489 11.08 3.19 -29.63
C LYS A 489 9.65 3.61 -29.96
N ILE A 490 8.95 4.19 -28.99
CA ILE A 490 7.72 4.94 -29.23
C ILE A 490 7.95 6.38 -28.78
N ALA A 491 7.92 7.33 -29.70
CA ALA A 491 7.95 8.74 -29.38
C ALA A 491 6.54 9.30 -29.38
N ALA A 492 6.21 10.17 -28.43
CA ALA A 492 4.96 10.91 -28.42
C ALA A 492 5.24 12.38 -28.09
N SER A 493 4.70 13.28 -28.90
CA SER A 493 4.71 14.71 -28.61
C SER A 493 3.34 15.32 -28.87
N GLY A 494 2.94 16.30 -28.08
CA GLY A 494 1.62 16.88 -28.23
C GLY A 494 1.32 17.93 -27.20
N SER A 495 0.07 18.39 -27.26
CA SER A 495 -0.49 19.30 -26.26
C SER A 495 -1.85 18.80 -25.80
N ALA A 496 -2.13 19.03 -24.53
CA ALA A 496 -3.42 18.77 -23.91
C ALA A 496 -3.95 20.04 -23.25
N THR A 497 -5.23 20.31 -23.43
CA THR A 497 -5.97 21.31 -22.68
C THR A 497 -6.97 20.61 -21.77
N VAL A 498 -6.85 20.85 -20.47
CA VAL A 498 -7.83 20.41 -19.48
C VAL A 498 -8.68 21.60 -19.08
N ARG A 499 -10.01 21.52 -19.20
CA ARG A 499 -10.95 22.59 -18.87
C ARG A 499 -11.86 22.18 -17.73
N ASN A 500 -12.11 23.11 -16.81
CA ASN A 500 -13.03 22.96 -15.69
C ASN A 500 -12.79 21.66 -14.91
N LEU A 501 -11.53 21.30 -14.70
CA LEU A 501 -11.16 20.14 -13.90
C LEU A 501 -11.66 20.38 -12.47
N ARG A 502 -12.41 19.44 -11.93
CA ARG A 502 -12.81 19.46 -10.53
C ARG A 502 -12.75 18.07 -9.97
N PHE A 503 -12.16 17.96 -8.79
CA PHE A 503 -12.23 16.79 -7.94
C PHE A 503 -13.04 17.11 -6.68
N SER A 504 -13.91 16.20 -6.26
CA SER A 504 -14.63 16.31 -4.99
C SER A 504 -14.62 15.01 -4.21
N SER A 505 -14.42 15.11 -2.90
CA SER A 505 -14.55 14.00 -1.95
C SER A 505 -16.01 13.81 -1.52
N LYS A 506 -16.32 12.65 -0.92
CA LYS A 506 -17.63 12.39 -0.31
C LYS A 506 -17.96 13.34 0.84
N GLU A 507 -16.94 13.93 1.48
CA GLU A 507 -17.09 14.88 2.58
C GLU A 507 -17.33 16.32 2.13
N GLY A 508 -17.45 16.57 0.81
CA GLY A 508 -17.74 17.89 0.25
C GLY A 508 -16.51 18.75 -0.02
N THR A 509 -15.30 18.35 0.39
CA THR A 509 -14.06 19.03 -0.01
C THR A 509 -13.87 18.91 -1.52
N SER A 510 -13.58 20.01 -2.20
CA SER A 510 -13.32 20.02 -3.63
C SER A 510 -12.11 20.88 -3.99
N ALA A 511 -11.45 20.51 -5.09
CA ALA A 511 -10.37 21.26 -5.71
C ALA A 511 -10.69 21.41 -7.20
N SER A 512 -10.34 22.55 -7.79
CA SER A 512 -10.64 22.81 -9.19
C SER A 512 -9.52 23.56 -9.90
N GLU A 513 -9.30 23.21 -11.16
CA GLU A 513 -8.42 23.91 -12.09
C GLU A 513 -9.26 24.32 -13.31
N PRO A 514 -9.54 25.62 -13.50
CA PRO A 514 -10.36 26.09 -14.62
C PRO A 514 -9.74 25.79 -15.98
N MET A 515 -8.42 25.89 -16.12
CA MET A 515 -7.73 25.59 -17.37
C MET A 515 -6.26 25.25 -17.14
N ALA A 516 -5.86 24.06 -17.59
CA ALA A 516 -4.46 23.69 -17.68
C ALA A 516 -4.08 23.38 -19.13
N GLU A 517 -2.96 23.94 -19.59
CA GLU A 517 -2.33 23.63 -20.88
C GLU A 517 -1.07 22.84 -20.62
N ILE A 518 -0.94 21.67 -21.23
CA ILE A 518 0.14 20.72 -20.99
C ILE A 518 0.78 20.39 -22.34
N ASP A 519 2.01 20.82 -22.55
CA ASP A 519 2.84 20.39 -23.68
C ASP A 519 3.77 19.27 -23.23
N PHE A 520 4.00 18.28 -24.09
CA PHE A 520 4.90 17.17 -23.76
C PHE A 520 5.65 16.60 -24.95
N VAL A 521 6.82 16.04 -24.67
CA VAL A 521 7.65 15.22 -25.55
C VAL A 521 8.23 14.09 -24.70
N VAL A 522 7.81 12.85 -25.01
CA VAL A 522 8.18 11.65 -24.26
C VAL A 522 8.55 10.52 -25.21
N ASP A 523 9.50 9.69 -24.78
CA ASP A 523 10.05 8.59 -25.56
C ASP A 523 10.10 7.30 -24.73
N MET A 524 9.39 6.26 -25.15
CA MET A 524 9.45 4.93 -24.55
C MET A 524 10.47 4.05 -25.29
N ASP A 525 11.53 3.62 -24.60
CA ASP A 525 12.46 2.59 -25.07
C ASP A 525 12.01 1.23 -24.51
N ARG A 526 11.56 0.36 -25.42
CA ARG A 526 11.05 -0.98 -25.09
C ARG A 526 12.15 -1.93 -24.65
N LYS A 527 13.36 -1.81 -25.21
CA LYS A 527 14.51 -2.68 -24.88
C LYS A 527 14.98 -2.42 -23.46
N SER A 528 15.08 -1.16 -23.06
CA SER A 528 15.52 -0.80 -21.70
C SER A 528 14.37 -0.66 -20.69
N SER A 529 13.10 -0.74 -21.14
CA SER A 529 11.90 -0.59 -20.32
C SER A 529 11.86 0.74 -19.56
N VAL A 530 12.15 1.85 -20.25
CA VAL A 530 12.14 3.20 -19.66
C VAL A 530 11.35 4.17 -20.53
N VAL A 531 10.77 5.18 -19.89
CA VAL A 531 10.25 6.37 -20.56
C VAL A 531 11.20 7.52 -20.27
N THR A 532 11.75 8.12 -21.32
CA THR A 532 12.47 9.39 -21.26
C THR A 532 11.45 10.51 -21.44
N VAL A 533 11.56 11.54 -20.61
CA VAL A 533 10.75 12.75 -20.68
C VAL A 533 11.68 13.85 -21.15
N ASP A 534 11.64 14.19 -22.43
CA ASP A 534 12.44 15.30 -22.95
C ASP A 534 11.92 16.61 -22.38
N SER A 535 10.59 16.80 -22.45
CA SER A 535 9.91 17.89 -21.78
C SER A 535 8.46 17.54 -21.43
N ILE A 536 8.00 18.02 -20.27
CA ILE A 536 6.57 18.20 -19.95
C ILE A 536 6.46 19.59 -19.36
N THR A 537 5.59 20.44 -19.89
CA THR A 537 5.31 21.78 -19.34
C THR A 537 3.82 21.93 -19.14
N ALA A 538 3.40 22.11 -17.90
CA ALA A 538 2.02 22.34 -17.52
C ALA A 538 1.85 23.78 -17.03
N ASN A 539 1.06 24.57 -17.75
CA ASN A 539 0.61 25.90 -17.36
C ASN A 539 -0.80 25.79 -16.80
N ALA A 540 -0.98 26.06 -15.51
CA ALA A 540 -2.27 26.00 -14.81
C ALA A 540 -2.60 27.35 -14.18
N SER A 541 -3.82 27.51 -13.65
CA SER A 541 -4.21 28.75 -12.95
C SER A 541 -3.34 29.06 -11.73
N PHE A 542 -2.73 28.04 -11.13
CA PHE A 542 -1.81 28.16 -10.01
C PHE A 542 -0.36 28.40 -10.41
N GLY A 543 0.02 28.44 -11.70
CA GLY A 543 1.41 28.66 -12.13
C GLY A 543 1.90 27.62 -13.12
N GLN A 544 3.21 27.60 -13.37
CA GLN A 544 3.85 26.68 -14.31
C GLN A 544 4.65 25.60 -13.58
N VAL A 545 4.51 24.34 -14.02
CA VAL A 545 5.35 23.22 -13.60
C VAL A 545 5.92 22.55 -14.85
N SER A 546 7.23 22.33 -14.89
CA SER A 546 7.86 21.60 -15.99
C SER A 546 8.80 20.50 -15.50
N ILE A 547 9.03 19.51 -16.36
CA ILE A 547 10.01 18.44 -16.20
C ILE A 547 10.87 18.45 -17.46
N GLU A 548 12.18 18.45 -17.31
CA GLU A 548 13.14 18.38 -18.42
C GLU A 548 14.11 17.22 -18.18
N ASP A 549 14.45 16.50 -19.26
CA ASP A 549 15.41 15.38 -19.25
C ASP A 549 15.12 14.29 -18.19
N GLY A 550 13.84 13.96 -17.98
CA GLY A 550 13.40 12.92 -17.05
C GLY A 550 13.61 11.50 -17.57
N VAL A 551 13.71 10.52 -16.66
CA VAL A 551 13.74 9.08 -16.93
C VAL A 551 12.86 8.39 -15.92
N VAL A 552 11.87 7.65 -16.39
CA VAL A 552 10.90 6.90 -15.57
C VAL A 552 11.00 5.40 -15.92
N PRO A 553 11.41 4.53 -14.98
CA PRO A 553 11.45 3.09 -15.21
C PRO A 553 10.03 2.50 -15.25
N LEU A 554 9.76 1.61 -16.20
CA LEU A 554 8.46 0.95 -16.34
C LEU A 554 8.30 -0.30 -15.44
N ASN A 555 9.41 -0.87 -14.95
CA ASN A 555 9.40 -2.03 -14.07
C ASN A 555 10.71 -2.16 -13.27
N ASN A 556 10.75 -3.11 -12.33
CA ASN A 556 11.91 -3.32 -11.44
C ASN A 556 13.15 -3.90 -12.15
N LYS A 557 13.06 -4.23 -13.45
CA LYS A 557 14.18 -4.72 -14.27
C LYS A 557 14.73 -3.65 -15.23
N SER A 558 14.18 -2.44 -15.21
CA SER A 558 14.62 -1.34 -16.06
C SER A 558 16.12 -1.04 -15.87
N ALA A 559 16.81 -0.74 -16.97
CA ALA A 559 18.26 -0.53 -16.96
C ALA A 559 18.70 0.80 -16.33
N LYS A 560 17.80 1.79 -16.27
CA LYS A 560 18.07 3.12 -15.70
C LYS A 560 17.14 3.38 -14.50
N PRO A 561 17.65 4.00 -13.42
CA PRO A 561 16.81 4.40 -12.30
C PRO A 561 15.90 5.60 -12.66
N LEU A 562 14.88 5.83 -11.83
CA LEU A 562 14.11 7.07 -11.85
C LEU A 562 15.05 8.27 -11.67
N ARG A 563 14.87 9.28 -12.52
CA ARG A 563 15.49 10.60 -12.40
C ARG A 563 14.55 11.64 -13.00
N ALA A 564 14.18 12.65 -12.26
CA ALA A 564 13.40 13.77 -12.77
C ALA A 564 13.82 15.05 -12.05
N THR A 565 13.97 16.13 -12.81
CA THR A 565 14.08 17.49 -12.25
C THR A 565 12.81 18.23 -12.62
N ILE A 566 12.10 18.69 -11.60
CA ILE A 566 10.83 19.39 -11.71
C ILE A 566 11.11 20.86 -11.40
N PHE A 567 10.75 21.75 -12.33
CA PHE A 567 10.83 23.19 -12.16
C PHE A 567 9.42 23.72 -11.90
N ALA A 568 9.26 24.49 -10.84
CA ALA A 568 8.02 25.15 -10.47
C ALA A 568 8.25 26.66 -10.51
N SER A 569 7.47 27.36 -11.30
CA SER A 569 7.63 28.80 -11.56
C SER A 569 6.32 29.53 -11.30
N ASN A 570 6.39 30.60 -10.50
CA ASN A 570 5.25 31.44 -10.13
C ASN A 570 4.05 30.66 -9.57
N VAL A 571 4.32 29.68 -8.71
CA VAL A 571 3.30 28.80 -8.14
C VAL A 571 2.54 29.51 -7.01
N ASP A 572 1.27 29.83 -7.26
CA ASP A 572 0.34 30.42 -6.31
C ASP A 572 -0.17 29.38 -5.30
N LEU A 573 0.32 29.48 -4.06
CA LEU A 573 -0.01 28.55 -2.99
C LEU A 573 -1.48 28.63 -2.55
N GLU A 574 -2.15 29.76 -2.75
CA GLU A 574 -3.58 29.92 -2.41
C GLU A 574 -4.45 29.09 -3.34
N LYS A 575 -4.11 29.05 -4.62
CA LYS A 575 -4.81 28.24 -5.63
C LYS A 575 -4.49 26.75 -5.52
N LEU A 576 -3.30 26.38 -5.02
CA LEU A 576 -2.93 24.99 -4.75
C LEU A 576 -3.53 24.43 -3.45
N LEU A 577 -3.82 25.27 -2.47
CA LEU A 577 -4.30 24.84 -1.15
C LEU A 577 -5.50 23.87 -1.21
N PRO A 578 -6.55 24.09 -2.03
CA PRO A 578 -7.65 23.12 -2.15
C PRO A 578 -7.20 21.72 -2.55
N PHE A 579 -6.19 21.59 -3.42
CA PHE A 579 -5.60 20.31 -3.79
C PHE A 579 -4.83 19.68 -2.61
N GLY A 580 -4.10 20.50 -1.83
CA GLY A 580 -3.42 20.05 -0.61
C GLY A 580 -4.39 19.59 0.49
N VAL A 581 -5.54 20.25 0.65
CA VAL A 581 -6.60 19.81 1.57
C VAL A 581 -7.25 18.51 1.08
N LEU A 582 -7.45 18.35 -0.24
CA LEU A 582 -8.08 17.17 -0.81
C LEU A 582 -7.19 15.92 -0.80
N PHE A 583 -5.87 16.08 -1.03
CA PHE A 583 -4.94 14.97 -1.26
C PHE A 583 -3.83 14.82 -0.20
N ALA A 584 -3.48 15.88 0.54
CA ALA A 584 -2.30 15.91 1.42
C ALA A 584 -2.63 16.13 2.92
N SER A 585 -3.88 15.88 3.33
CA SER A 585 -4.35 15.98 4.73
C SER A 585 -4.10 17.35 5.39
N LEU A 586 -4.12 18.45 4.63
CA LEU A 586 -4.07 19.79 5.21
C LEU A 586 -5.42 20.16 5.87
N PRO A 587 -5.44 20.95 6.97
CA PRO A 587 -6.68 21.38 7.62
C PRO A 587 -7.56 22.22 6.69
N LYS A 588 -8.90 22.06 6.77
CA LYS A 588 -9.85 22.72 5.86
C LYS A 588 -9.91 24.24 6.07
N GLU A 589 -9.68 24.72 7.29
CA GLU A 589 -9.76 26.14 7.67
C GLU A 589 -8.40 26.86 7.60
N MET A 590 -7.35 26.17 7.16
CA MET A 590 -6.04 26.78 6.91
C MET A 590 -6.14 27.79 5.78
N GLN A 591 -5.48 28.94 5.91
CA GLN A 591 -5.22 29.85 4.79
C GLN A 591 -3.73 29.84 4.49
N LEU A 592 -3.39 29.66 3.22
CA LEU A 592 -2.02 29.66 2.74
C LEU A 592 -1.98 30.51 1.47
N ALA A 593 -1.12 31.51 1.42
CA ALA A 593 -0.88 32.31 0.23
C ALA A 593 0.61 32.60 0.08
N GLY A 594 0.99 32.98 -1.14
CA GLY A 594 2.38 33.26 -1.52
C GLY A 594 2.70 32.67 -2.88
N ILE A 595 3.75 33.19 -3.51
CA ILE A 595 4.21 32.73 -4.82
C ILE A 595 5.52 31.95 -4.64
N ALA A 596 5.49 30.67 -4.97
CA ALA A 596 6.61 29.76 -4.86
C ALA A 596 7.34 29.56 -6.20
N GLU A 597 8.66 29.52 -6.13
CA GLU A 597 9.57 29.12 -7.20
C GLU A 597 10.45 28.00 -6.64
N SER A 598 10.61 26.88 -7.35
CA SER A 598 11.38 25.74 -6.85
C SER A 598 11.99 24.91 -7.97
N THR A 599 13.14 24.30 -7.67
CA THR A 599 13.67 23.17 -8.42
C THR A 599 13.70 21.95 -7.50
N LEU A 600 12.96 20.92 -7.87
CA LEU A 600 12.83 19.67 -7.13
C LEU A 600 13.45 18.54 -7.94
N SER A 601 14.44 17.87 -7.38
CA SER A 601 15.02 16.66 -7.94
C SER A 601 14.44 15.42 -7.26
N VAL A 602 14.03 14.45 -8.08
CA VAL A 602 13.59 13.13 -7.65
C VAL A 602 14.45 12.09 -8.34
N GLY A 603 15.14 11.26 -7.57
CA GLY A 603 15.96 10.18 -8.06
C GLY A 603 15.64 8.87 -7.35
N SER A 604 16.03 7.75 -7.93
CA SER A 604 16.06 6.47 -7.23
C SER A 604 17.44 5.83 -7.31
N ASN A 605 17.80 5.09 -6.28
CA ASN A 605 18.92 4.16 -6.30
C ASN A 605 18.40 2.83 -5.76
N LYS A 606 18.20 1.86 -6.66
CA LYS A 606 17.42 0.65 -6.36
C LYS A 606 16.03 1.04 -5.85
N ASP A 607 15.66 0.62 -4.63
CA ASP A 607 14.35 0.88 -4.03
C ASP A 607 14.31 2.15 -3.15
N VAL A 608 15.42 2.89 -3.05
CA VAL A 608 15.51 4.11 -2.24
C VAL A 608 15.30 5.33 -3.12
N TYR A 609 14.32 6.15 -2.76
CA TYR A 609 13.98 7.39 -3.46
C TYR A 609 14.65 8.57 -2.77
N LYS A 610 15.38 9.38 -3.54
CA LYS A 610 15.95 10.65 -3.09
C LYS A 610 15.09 11.80 -3.61
N ILE A 611 14.66 12.67 -2.71
CA ILE A 611 13.87 13.87 -3.02
C ILE A 611 14.63 15.07 -2.46
N ALA A 612 14.96 16.05 -3.30
CA ALA A 612 15.72 17.21 -2.85
C ALA A 612 15.37 18.51 -3.59
N THR A 613 15.44 19.63 -2.88
CA THR A 613 15.40 20.99 -3.42
C THR A 613 16.43 21.83 -2.69
N ASP A 614 17.20 22.65 -3.40
CA ASP A 614 18.22 23.51 -2.78
C ASP A 614 17.84 25.00 -2.78
N SER A 615 16.72 25.36 -3.43
CA SER A 615 16.44 26.74 -3.81
C SER A 615 14.96 27.09 -3.85
N THR A 616 14.10 26.37 -3.12
CA THR A 616 12.69 26.76 -3.03
C THR A 616 12.60 28.15 -2.41
N ARG A 617 11.97 29.09 -3.11
CA ARG A 617 11.73 30.47 -2.67
C ARG A 617 10.24 30.73 -2.66
N ILE A 618 9.72 31.32 -1.58
CA ILE A 618 8.32 31.73 -1.46
C ILE A 618 8.28 33.22 -1.16
N LYS A 619 7.70 34.00 -2.07
CA LYS A 619 7.49 35.44 -1.90
C LYS A 619 6.10 35.71 -1.32
N GLY A 620 6.03 36.59 -0.33
CA GLY A 620 4.78 36.98 0.33
C GLY A 620 4.05 35.80 0.98
N LEU A 621 4.79 34.93 1.67
CA LEU A 621 4.19 33.80 2.41
C LEU A 621 3.25 34.35 3.47
N LYS A 622 1.99 33.94 3.41
CA LYS A 622 0.98 34.21 4.44
C LYS A 622 0.35 32.90 4.86
N LEU A 623 0.35 32.66 6.16
CA LEU A 623 -0.18 31.44 6.77
C LEU A 623 -1.11 31.78 7.93
N VAL A 624 -2.32 31.25 7.91
CA VAL A 624 -3.28 31.29 9.03
C VAL A 624 -3.70 29.86 9.34
N TYR A 625 -3.42 29.40 10.55
CA TYR A 625 -3.93 28.12 11.05
C TYR A 625 -5.32 28.29 11.69
N PRO A 626 -6.13 27.22 11.77
CA PRO A 626 -7.41 27.27 12.47
C PRO A 626 -7.26 27.78 13.91
N GLY A 627 -8.06 28.78 14.30
CA GLY A 627 -8.04 29.39 15.63
C GLY A 627 -7.04 30.55 15.83
N GLN A 628 -6.32 30.97 14.79
CA GLN A 628 -5.35 32.06 14.85
C GLN A 628 -5.97 33.41 14.43
N GLU A 629 -5.80 34.46 15.25
CA GLU A 629 -6.32 35.81 14.93
C GLU A 629 -5.39 36.61 13.99
N LYS A 630 -4.08 36.43 14.08
CA LYS A 630 -3.08 37.20 13.30
C LYS A 630 -2.31 36.27 12.36
N PRO A 631 -2.24 36.55 11.06
CA PRO A 631 -1.49 35.72 10.12
C PRO A 631 0.02 35.70 10.43
N PHE A 632 0.68 34.59 10.13
CA PHE A 632 2.12 34.54 9.99
C PHE A 632 2.49 35.01 8.58
N GLU A 633 3.17 36.14 8.48
CA GLU A 633 3.52 36.77 7.20
C GLU A 633 5.04 36.91 7.06
N GLN A 634 5.59 36.48 5.93
CA GLN A 634 7.00 36.62 5.60
C GLN A 634 7.15 37.14 4.17
N ASN A 635 7.94 38.20 3.98
CA ASN A 635 8.16 38.79 2.65
C ASN A 635 8.86 37.80 1.71
N GLU A 636 9.82 37.04 2.22
CA GLU A 636 10.51 35.98 1.49
C GLU A 636 10.89 34.85 2.45
N VAL A 637 10.73 33.61 2.00
CA VAL A 637 11.19 32.40 2.67
C VAL A 637 11.98 31.57 1.68
N THR A 638 13.11 31.02 2.09
CA THR A 638 13.86 30.03 1.32
C THR A 638 13.91 28.70 2.05
N LEU A 639 13.81 27.60 1.30
CA LEU A 639 13.81 26.24 1.80
C LEU A 639 14.76 25.38 0.96
N ALA A 640 15.72 24.75 1.64
CA ALA A 640 16.49 23.65 1.11
C ALA A 640 16.18 22.37 1.89
N PHE A 641 15.93 21.28 1.19
CA PHE A 641 15.45 20.02 1.74
C PHE A 641 16.08 18.85 0.98
N GLU A 642 16.52 17.81 1.70
CA GLU A 642 16.98 16.55 1.13
C GLU A 642 16.49 15.39 1.99
N ALA A 643 15.79 14.44 1.36
CA ALA A 643 15.27 13.25 2.00
C ALA A 643 15.51 11.99 1.17
N GLU A 644 15.72 10.88 1.88
CA GLU A 644 15.73 9.52 1.35
C GLU A 644 14.55 8.74 1.92
N VAL A 645 13.77 8.11 1.05
CA VAL A 645 12.61 7.29 1.41
C VAL A 645 12.88 5.86 0.92
N ASP A 646 12.88 4.90 1.83
CA ASP A 646 12.95 3.47 1.52
C ASP A 646 11.61 2.82 1.91
N PRO A 647 10.71 2.60 0.93
CA PRO A 647 9.40 2.00 1.20
C PRO A 647 9.50 0.54 1.69
N ASN A 648 10.53 -0.20 1.29
CA ASN A 648 10.72 -1.60 1.68
C ASN A 648 11.11 -1.70 3.16
N GLN A 649 11.94 -0.79 3.63
CA GLN A 649 12.31 -0.68 5.04
C GLN A 649 11.34 0.19 5.86
N LYS A 650 10.35 0.81 5.21
CA LYS A 650 9.47 1.83 5.80
C LYS A 650 10.27 2.91 6.54
N ALA A 651 11.35 3.36 5.89
CA ALA A 651 12.30 4.31 6.43
C ALA A 651 12.22 5.65 5.70
N ILE A 652 12.33 6.75 6.45
CA ILE A 652 12.43 8.11 5.94
C ILE A 652 13.62 8.76 6.64
N ASN A 653 14.58 9.28 5.87
CA ASN A 653 15.75 9.97 6.39
C ASN A 653 15.86 11.34 5.72
N VAL A 654 15.51 12.40 6.44
CA VAL A 654 15.78 13.78 6.04
C VAL A 654 17.19 14.14 6.46
N LYS A 655 18.07 14.29 5.46
CA LYS A 655 19.48 14.63 5.64
C LYS A 655 19.73 16.13 5.72
N LYS A 656 18.80 16.92 5.18
CA LYS A 656 18.88 18.38 5.17
C LYS A 656 17.48 18.95 5.25
N LEU A 657 17.27 19.83 6.21
CA LEU A 657 16.16 20.77 6.28
C LEU A 657 16.75 22.11 6.71
N GLN A 658 16.79 23.06 5.77
CA GLN A 658 17.24 24.42 6.00
C GLN A 658 16.16 25.39 5.58
N LEU A 659 15.79 26.28 6.49
CA LEU A 659 14.79 27.30 6.28
C LEU A 659 15.45 28.66 6.56
N ASP A 660 15.37 29.62 5.66
CA ASP A 660 15.73 31.01 5.96
C ASP A 660 14.51 31.90 5.72
N SER A 661 14.01 32.50 6.80
CA SER A 661 13.01 33.56 6.77
C SER A 661 13.46 34.69 7.70
N PRO A 662 12.92 35.92 7.55
CA PRO A 662 13.26 37.05 8.41
C PRO A 662 13.18 36.76 9.92
N GLN A 663 12.18 35.99 10.37
CA GLN A 663 11.94 35.77 11.80
C GLN A 663 12.18 34.33 12.29
N ILE A 664 12.34 33.36 11.38
CA ILE A 664 12.57 31.95 11.71
C ILE A 664 13.61 31.37 10.75
N LYS A 665 14.64 30.74 11.30
CA LYS A 665 15.68 30.07 10.53
C LYS A 665 15.99 28.72 11.12
N ILE A 666 16.10 27.72 10.26
CA ILE A 666 16.60 26.39 10.59
C ILE A 666 17.94 26.27 9.88
N ARG A 667 19.05 26.31 10.63
CA ARG A 667 20.41 26.26 10.08
C ARG A 667 20.83 24.85 9.73
N LYS A 668 20.42 23.91 10.56
CA LYS A 668 20.63 22.48 10.40
C LYS A 668 19.39 21.75 10.90
N GLY A 669 18.87 20.84 10.10
CA GLY A 669 17.71 20.02 10.45
C GLY A 669 17.86 18.65 9.83
N GLU A 670 17.82 17.61 10.67
CA GLU A 670 17.94 16.22 10.27
C GLU A 670 16.90 15.41 11.04
N PHE A 671 16.21 14.49 10.36
CA PHE A 671 15.25 13.59 10.99
C PHE A 671 15.31 12.21 10.36
N SER A 672 15.10 11.18 11.17
CA SER A 672 15.00 9.80 10.72
C SER A 672 13.78 9.12 11.35
N GLN A 673 13.09 8.33 10.56
CA GLN A 673 12.03 7.43 10.99
C GLN A 673 12.29 6.06 10.39
N LEU A 674 12.19 5.03 11.21
CA LEU A 674 12.27 3.63 10.78
C LEU A 674 11.14 2.85 11.43
N SER A 675 10.31 2.19 10.62
CA SER A 675 9.23 1.33 11.12
C SER A 675 9.51 -0.14 10.80
N LYS A 676 9.95 -0.92 11.79
CA LYS A 676 10.35 -2.32 11.65
C LYS A 676 9.75 -3.17 12.78
N ASP A 677 9.30 -4.38 12.44
CA ASP A 677 8.78 -5.38 13.40
C ASP A 677 7.63 -4.86 14.30
N GLY A 678 6.79 -3.96 13.78
CA GLY A 678 5.66 -3.36 14.51
C GLY A 678 6.02 -2.17 15.41
N THR A 679 7.30 -1.76 15.42
CA THR A 679 7.82 -0.62 16.18
C THR A 679 8.30 0.47 15.24
N THR A 680 8.02 1.72 15.59
CA THR A 680 8.50 2.92 14.92
C THR A 680 9.51 3.62 15.82
N LYS A 681 10.72 3.83 15.29
CA LYS A 681 11.74 4.68 15.91
C LYS A 681 11.82 5.99 15.15
N LEU A 682 11.70 7.10 15.88
CA LEU A 682 11.80 8.46 15.39
C LEU A 682 12.97 9.16 16.10
N ALA A 683 13.83 9.85 15.36
CA ALA A 683 14.91 10.64 15.93
C ALA A 683 15.16 11.89 15.08
N GLY A 684 15.58 12.98 15.70
CA GLY A 684 15.91 14.19 14.98
C GLY A 684 16.75 15.17 15.77
N GLN A 685 17.40 16.06 15.03
CA GLN A 685 18.16 17.19 15.55
C GLN A 685 17.91 18.43 14.72
N ALA A 686 17.82 19.59 15.37
CA ALA A 686 17.66 20.87 14.70
C ALA A 686 18.38 22.00 15.43
N GLU A 687 18.96 22.92 14.67
CA GLU A 687 19.51 24.20 15.14
C GLU A 687 18.65 25.33 14.57
N CYS A 688 17.95 26.04 15.46
CA CYS A 688 16.94 27.02 15.09
C CYS A 688 17.29 28.41 15.62
N GLU A 689 17.16 29.45 14.80
CA GLU A 689 17.12 30.85 15.21
C GLU A 689 15.70 31.36 15.01
N TYR A 690 15.07 31.95 16.03
CA TYR A 690 13.68 32.38 15.89
C TYR A 690 13.32 33.57 16.79
N ASP A 691 12.33 34.34 16.36
CA ASP A 691 11.68 35.38 17.14
C ASP A 691 10.36 34.85 17.70
N TRP A 692 10.15 35.00 19.02
CA TRP A 692 8.92 34.55 19.67
C TRP A 692 7.66 35.21 19.12
N SER A 693 7.74 36.44 18.62
CA SER A 693 6.59 37.09 17.97
C SER A 693 6.10 36.31 16.74
N ALA A 694 7.02 35.65 16.02
CA ALA A 694 6.73 34.87 14.84
C ALA A 694 6.34 33.43 15.17
N VAL A 695 7.07 32.80 16.11
CA VAL A 695 6.75 31.44 16.57
C VAL A 695 5.40 31.40 17.28
N SER A 696 5.07 32.41 18.08
CA SER A 696 3.77 32.47 18.77
C SER A 696 2.60 32.56 17.78
N ALA A 697 2.80 33.16 16.60
CA ALA A 697 1.78 33.15 15.55
C ALA A 697 1.55 31.72 15.03
N LEU A 698 2.62 30.98 14.73
CA LEU A 698 2.53 29.59 14.23
C LEU A 698 2.06 28.60 15.30
N ALA A 699 2.43 28.83 16.56
CA ALA A 699 2.15 27.94 17.69
C ALA A 699 0.88 28.32 18.46
N ALA A 700 0.15 29.36 18.06
CA ALA A 700 -1.04 29.86 18.76
C ALA A 700 -2.05 28.76 19.16
N PRO A 701 -2.37 27.75 18.32
CA PRO A 701 -3.29 26.67 18.70
C PRO A 701 -2.79 25.81 19.88
N TYR A 702 -1.50 25.85 20.18
CA TYR A 702 -0.84 25.06 21.22
C TYR A 702 -0.43 25.90 22.44
N LEU A 703 -0.59 27.22 22.40
CA LEU A 703 -0.24 28.12 23.49
C LEU A 703 -1.50 28.51 24.30
N PRO A 704 -1.38 28.72 25.62
CA PRO A 704 -2.47 29.25 26.42
C PRO A 704 -2.96 30.62 25.92
N GLU A 705 -4.26 30.83 25.92
CA GLU A 705 -4.87 32.11 25.55
C GLU A 705 -4.33 33.24 26.46
N GLY A 706 -3.91 34.35 25.85
CA GLY A 706 -3.35 35.51 26.55
C GLY A 706 -1.88 35.38 26.93
N LEU A 707 -1.20 34.28 26.61
CA LEU A 707 0.25 34.17 26.73
C LEU A 707 0.93 35.01 25.64
N THR A 708 1.83 35.89 26.06
CA THR A 708 2.70 36.66 25.16
C THR A 708 4.14 36.26 25.42
N LEU A 709 4.90 36.00 24.36
CA LEU A 709 6.31 35.69 24.41
C LEU A 709 7.06 36.63 23.48
N GLN A 710 8.22 37.12 23.92
CA GLN A 710 9.07 38.02 23.15
C GLN A 710 10.55 37.63 23.30
N GLY A 711 11.33 38.02 22.30
CA GLY A 711 12.77 37.82 22.28
C GLY A 711 13.24 36.92 21.14
N LYS A 712 14.50 37.11 20.76
CA LYS A 712 15.15 36.28 19.74
C LYS A 712 15.97 35.20 20.40
N ARG A 713 15.91 33.99 19.84
CA ARG A 713 16.58 32.82 20.41
C ARG A 713 17.34 32.04 19.37
N THR A 714 18.36 31.34 19.86
CA THR A 714 19.07 30.30 19.13
C THR A 714 19.11 29.07 20.02
N ASP A 715 18.39 28.03 19.63
CA ASP A 715 18.30 26.80 20.42
C ASP A 715 18.61 25.59 19.53
N ALA A 716 19.24 24.58 20.14
CA ALA A 716 19.45 23.27 19.55
C ALA A 716 18.48 22.27 20.19
N ILE A 717 17.79 21.49 19.37
CA ILE A 717 16.77 20.54 19.80
C ILE A 717 17.19 19.16 19.33
N ASN A 718 17.30 18.21 20.25
CA ASN A 718 17.53 16.80 19.95
C ASN A 718 16.43 15.96 20.58
N PHE A 719 15.92 14.98 19.82
CA PHE A 719 14.90 14.08 20.34
C PHE A 719 14.99 12.68 19.74
N THR A 720 14.51 11.70 20.51
CA THR A 720 14.29 10.32 20.08
C THR A 720 13.00 9.78 20.69
N SER A 721 12.28 8.91 19.99
CA SER A 721 11.12 8.19 20.52
C SER A 721 11.00 6.84 19.83
N GLU A 722 10.61 5.81 20.58
CA GLU A 722 10.37 4.48 20.07
C GLU A 722 9.00 3.99 20.57
N TYR A 723 8.09 3.68 19.65
CA TYR A 723 6.69 3.38 19.98
C TYR A 723 6.07 2.38 19.00
N PRO A 724 5.02 1.63 19.39
CA PRO A 724 4.33 0.73 18.47
C PRO A 724 3.73 1.47 17.28
N THR A 725 3.97 1.00 16.05
CA THR A 725 3.56 1.69 14.81
C THR A 725 2.06 1.95 14.73
N ALA A 726 1.23 1.05 15.29
CA ALA A 726 -0.22 1.19 15.33
C ALA A 726 -0.74 2.21 16.37
N GLN A 727 0.12 2.75 17.23
CA GLN A 727 -0.25 3.61 18.37
C GLN A 727 0.58 4.91 18.36
N ALA A 728 0.30 5.79 17.39
CA ALA A 728 0.99 7.09 17.28
C ALA A 728 0.82 7.97 18.53
N ASP A 729 -0.25 7.77 19.33
CA ASP A 729 -0.46 8.45 20.62
C ASP A 729 0.60 8.08 21.67
N LYS A 730 1.40 7.03 21.44
CA LYS A 730 2.52 6.61 22.30
C LYS A 730 3.83 7.32 22.00
N LEU A 731 3.88 8.24 21.03
CA LEU A 731 5.09 9.01 20.73
C LEU A 731 5.58 9.83 21.94
N LEU A 732 4.71 10.67 22.53
CA LEU A 732 5.08 11.50 23.68
C LEU A 732 5.41 10.67 24.94
N PRO A 733 4.64 9.62 25.28
CA PRO A 733 4.99 8.68 26.38
C PRO A 733 6.36 8.00 26.28
N ASN A 734 6.97 7.96 25.09
CA ASN A 734 8.29 7.35 24.87
C ASN A 734 9.36 8.35 24.42
N LEU A 735 9.06 9.64 24.47
CA LEU A 735 9.98 10.70 24.06
C LEU A 735 11.18 10.78 25.00
N ASN A 736 12.37 10.91 24.42
CA ASN A 736 13.58 11.36 25.09
C ASN A 736 14.05 12.62 24.38
N ALA A 737 14.27 13.70 25.12
CA ALA A 737 14.72 14.98 24.59
C ALA A 737 15.46 15.75 25.67
N GLU A 738 16.36 16.62 25.28
CA GLU A 738 16.99 17.59 26.18
C GLU A 738 17.15 18.91 25.45
N GLY A 739 17.07 20.00 26.19
CA GLY A 739 17.20 21.31 25.60
C GLY A 739 17.09 22.42 26.63
N LYS A 740 17.48 23.60 26.17
CA LYS A 740 17.32 24.85 26.90
C LYS A 740 16.26 25.66 26.15
N VAL A 741 15.16 25.98 26.83
CA VAL A 741 14.07 26.81 26.28
C VAL A 741 13.98 28.09 27.09
N GLY A 742 13.36 29.15 26.57
CA GLY A 742 13.25 30.39 27.34
C GLY A 742 12.67 31.53 26.52
N PHE A 743 12.79 32.76 27.03
CA PHE A 743 12.26 33.99 26.43
C PHE A 743 12.99 35.21 27.01
N GLU A 744 12.96 36.36 26.31
CA GLU A 744 13.47 37.63 26.86
C GLU A 744 12.41 38.33 27.71
N GLN A 745 11.13 38.18 27.32
CA GLN A 745 10.01 38.66 28.10
C GLN A 745 8.81 37.74 27.87
N ALA A 746 8.05 37.47 28.93
CA ALA A 746 6.77 36.78 28.82
C ALA A 746 5.70 37.51 29.64
N GLY A 747 4.49 37.59 29.10
CA GLY A 747 3.34 38.17 29.79
C GLY A 747 2.21 37.16 29.86
N TYR A 748 1.66 36.93 31.05
CA TYR A 748 0.50 36.05 31.23
C TYR A 748 -0.32 36.43 32.47
N MET A 749 -1.62 36.70 32.29
CA MET A 749 -2.55 37.03 33.39
C MET A 749 -2.05 38.17 34.31
N GLY A 750 -1.42 39.19 33.72
CA GLY A 750 -0.82 40.33 34.43
C GLY A 750 0.54 40.06 35.08
N LEU A 751 1.10 38.86 34.94
CA LEU A 751 2.49 38.53 35.31
C LEU A 751 3.42 38.83 34.14
N ASP A 752 4.34 39.75 34.34
CA ASP A 752 5.36 40.19 33.39
C ASP A 752 6.72 39.65 33.81
N PHE A 753 7.13 38.54 33.18
CA PHE A 753 8.40 37.87 33.41
C PHE A 753 9.53 38.52 32.60
N GLY A 754 10.69 38.68 33.24
CA GLY A 754 11.92 39.10 32.57
C GLY A 754 12.64 37.96 31.84
N PRO A 755 13.87 38.21 31.36
CA PRO A 755 14.65 37.23 30.61
C PRO A 755 14.84 35.94 31.40
N THR A 756 14.43 34.83 30.80
CA THR A 756 14.38 33.53 31.46
C THR A 756 14.89 32.45 30.53
N ASP A 757 15.74 31.59 31.08
CA ASP A 757 16.22 30.37 30.47
C ASP A 757 15.88 29.18 31.38
N VAL A 758 15.37 28.11 30.79
CA VAL A 758 14.85 26.93 31.46
C VAL A 758 15.45 25.69 30.82
N GLU A 759 16.17 24.92 31.62
CA GLU A 759 16.64 23.60 31.19
C GLU A 759 15.52 22.57 31.35
N ILE A 760 15.24 21.85 30.26
CA ILE A 760 14.26 20.78 30.20
C ILE A 760 14.93 19.47 29.81
N GLN A 761 14.46 18.40 30.43
CA GLN A 761 14.87 17.04 30.09
C GLN A 761 13.64 16.15 30.05
N VAL A 762 13.43 15.43 28.95
CA VAL A 762 12.42 14.40 28.82
C VAL A 762 13.14 13.06 28.78
N GLN A 763 12.78 12.15 29.68
CA GLN A 763 13.28 10.77 29.67
C GLN A 763 12.10 9.81 29.70
N SER A 764 11.98 8.97 28.66
CA SER A 764 10.91 7.99 28.52
C SER A 764 9.52 8.59 28.83
N GLY A 765 9.23 9.74 28.23
CA GLY A 765 7.98 10.48 28.40
C GLY A 765 7.81 11.26 29.70
N VAL A 766 8.80 11.26 30.60
CA VAL A 766 8.77 12.08 31.82
C VAL A 766 9.55 13.36 31.57
N LEU A 767 8.84 14.49 31.44
CA LEU A 767 9.40 15.83 31.40
C LEU A 767 9.85 16.25 32.80
N LYS A 768 11.05 16.78 32.91
CA LYS A 768 11.62 17.44 34.09
C LYS A 768 12.07 18.83 33.71
N VAL A 769 11.65 19.80 34.50
CA VAL A 769 12.05 21.20 34.42
C VAL A 769 13.01 21.48 35.57
N SER A 770 14.26 21.80 35.25
CA SER A 770 15.28 22.13 36.25
C SER A 770 14.87 23.38 37.05
N PRO A 771 15.25 23.49 38.33
CA PRO A 771 14.96 24.68 39.11
C PRO A 771 15.53 25.94 38.47
N PHE A 772 14.68 26.95 38.26
CA PHE A 772 15.09 28.26 37.76
C PHE A 772 14.48 29.38 38.60
N THR A 773 15.03 30.59 38.48
CA THR A 773 14.50 31.81 39.10
C THR A 773 14.59 32.95 38.11
N THR A 774 13.54 33.76 38.04
CA THR A 774 13.45 34.93 37.16
C THR A 774 12.78 36.11 37.88
N THR A 775 12.89 37.29 37.27
CA THR A 775 12.19 38.49 37.73
C THR A 775 10.76 38.51 37.19
N VAL A 776 9.82 38.96 38.02
CA VAL A 776 8.43 39.17 37.60
C VAL A 776 7.80 40.29 38.41
N ASN A 777 7.22 41.28 37.73
CA ASN A 777 6.65 42.51 38.31
C ASN A 777 7.48 43.06 39.49
N GLU A 778 8.77 43.34 39.27
CA GLU A 778 9.76 43.83 40.27
C GLU A 778 10.13 42.83 41.39
N GLY A 779 9.45 41.68 41.50
CA GLY A 779 9.72 40.60 42.44
C GLY A 779 10.47 39.42 41.83
N ARG A 780 10.36 38.25 42.47
CA ARG A 780 11.00 37.00 42.01
C ARG A 780 9.99 35.86 41.87
N PHE A 781 10.16 35.08 40.82
CA PHE A 781 9.49 33.81 40.61
C PHE A 781 10.51 32.68 40.55
N SER A 782 10.26 31.62 41.31
CA SER A 782 11.10 30.42 41.32
C SER A 782 10.24 29.21 41.01
N PHE A 783 10.71 28.32 40.13
CA PHE A 783 9.94 27.16 39.71
C PHE A 783 10.81 25.96 39.39
N ALA A 784 10.30 24.77 39.70
CA ALA A 784 10.88 23.48 39.36
C ALA A 784 9.74 22.45 39.29
N GLY A 785 9.76 21.54 38.33
CA GLY A 785 8.66 20.58 38.21
C GLY A 785 8.89 19.44 37.25
N GLN A 786 7.86 18.63 37.08
CA GLN A 786 7.85 17.48 36.20
C GLN A 786 6.44 17.19 35.67
N ALA A 787 6.36 16.54 34.51
CA ALA A 787 5.11 16.00 33.98
C ALA A 787 5.37 14.59 33.41
N ASP A 788 4.46 13.66 33.66
CA ASP A 788 4.53 12.32 33.06
C ASP A 788 3.50 12.22 31.93
N PHE A 789 3.97 12.12 30.68
CA PHE A 789 3.12 11.96 29.51
C PHE A 789 2.46 10.58 29.41
N LYS A 790 2.83 9.62 30.28
CA LYS A 790 2.16 8.32 30.41
C LYS A 790 0.85 8.42 31.21
N GLU A 791 0.72 9.43 32.07
CA GLU A 791 -0.52 9.70 32.81
C GLU A 791 -1.62 10.23 31.86
N LYS A 792 -2.87 9.85 32.12
CA LYS A 792 -4.05 10.35 31.39
C LYS A 792 -5.06 10.93 32.40
N PRO A 793 -5.23 12.27 32.48
CA PRO A 793 -4.48 13.30 31.75
C PRO A 793 -3.05 13.48 32.30
N PRO A 794 -2.10 13.99 31.49
CA PRO A 794 -0.78 14.35 31.99
C PRO A 794 -0.88 15.56 32.91
N LEU A 795 -0.32 15.44 34.11
CA LEU A 795 -0.32 16.47 35.16
C LEU A 795 1.10 17.05 35.33
N PHE A 796 1.22 18.36 35.28
CA PHE A 796 2.43 19.09 35.63
C PHE A 796 2.49 19.33 37.14
N ARG A 797 3.56 18.89 37.81
CA ARG A 797 3.71 18.89 39.27
C ARG A 797 5.00 19.56 39.71
N ILE A 798 4.99 20.19 40.88
CA ILE A 798 6.25 20.54 41.56
C ILE A 798 6.79 19.31 42.29
N ALA A 799 8.11 19.14 42.31
CA ALA A 799 8.74 17.98 42.96
C ALA A 799 8.86 18.14 44.48
N LYS A 800 8.99 19.37 44.97
CA LYS A 800 9.16 19.70 46.40
C LYS A 800 8.47 21.04 46.71
N PRO A 801 8.02 21.27 47.96
CA PRO A 801 7.54 22.57 48.39
C PRO A 801 8.55 23.68 48.12
N MET A 802 8.09 24.84 47.67
CA MET A 802 8.97 25.98 47.35
C MET A 802 8.28 27.34 47.51
N GLN A 803 9.07 28.39 47.78
CA GLN A 803 8.62 29.77 47.63
C GLN A 803 8.59 30.11 46.14
N MET A 804 7.39 30.03 45.55
CA MET A 804 7.20 30.20 44.11
C MET A 804 7.16 31.67 43.71
N ILE A 805 6.54 32.51 44.54
CA ILE A 805 6.40 33.95 44.32
C ILE A 805 6.94 34.67 45.55
N LYS A 806 7.87 35.60 45.34
CA LYS A 806 8.41 36.47 46.39
C LYS A 806 8.32 37.94 45.97
N ASP A 807 7.62 38.73 46.78
CA ASP A 807 7.51 40.18 46.68
C ASP A 807 7.12 40.68 45.27
N ILE A 808 6.18 40.00 44.61
CA ILE A 808 5.69 40.40 43.28
C ILE A 808 4.68 41.53 43.44
N LYS A 809 4.85 42.60 42.66
CA LYS A 809 3.91 43.72 42.62
C LYS A 809 2.60 43.32 41.94
N VAL A 810 1.51 43.43 42.69
CA VAL A 810 0.14 43.19 42.19
C VAL A 810 -0.30 44.38 41.33
N ASN A 811 -0.99 44.09 40.24
CA ASN A 811 -1.65 45.06 39.36
C ASN A 811 -3.13 44.68 39.16
N ASP A 812 -3.88 45.52 38.46
CA ASP A 812 -5.31 45.30 38.21
C ASP A 812 -5.58 44.04 37.38
N GLU A 813 -4.66 43.63 36.51
CA GLU A 813 -4.84 42.43 35.69
C GLU A 813 -4.69 41.14 36.52
N ILE A 814 -3.63 41.02 37.33
CA ILE A 814 -3.46 39.93 38.31
C ILE A 814 -4.69 39.85 39.21
N THR A 815 -5.19 41.00 39.64
CA THR A 815 -6.37 41.10 40.50
C THR A 815 -7.60 40.49 39.84
N ASN A 816 -7.91 40.92 38.62
CA ASN A 816 -9.11 40.52 37.89
C ASN A 816 -9.02 39.12 37.27
N LYS A 817 -7.82 38.62 36.97
CA LYS A 817 -7.60 37.30 36.35
C LYS A 817 -7.35 36.21 37.39
N LEU A 818 -6.63 36.52 38.48
CA LEU A 818 -6.18 35.55 39.48
C LEU A 818 -6.78 35.80 40.86
N LEU A 819 -6.61 37.00 41.44
CA LEU A 819 -6.91 37.22 42.87
C LEU A 819 -8.39 37.18 43.22
N LYS A 820 -9.29 37.48 42.28
CA LYS A 820 -10.74 37.29 42.52
C LYS A 820 -11.11 35.86 42.89
N TYR A 821 -10.38 34.87 42.37
CA TYR A 821 -10.58 33.46 42.72
C TYR A 821 -9.93 33.09 44.07
N VAL A 822 -9.10 33.97 44.63
CA VAL A 822 -8.54 33.83 45.97
C VAL A 822 -9.46 34.46 47.02
N ASN A 823 -10.01 35.65 46.75
CA ASN A 823 -10.96 36.30 47.65
C ASN A 823 -11.93 37.21 46.87
N PRO A 824 -13.26 37.14 47.16
CA PRO A 824 -14.27 37.93 46.46
C PRO A 824 -14.12 39.45 46.63
N LEU A 825 -13.32 39.94 47.60
CA LEU A 825 -13.02 41.37 47.73
C LEU A 825 -12.32 41.96 46.50
N PHE A 826 -11.56 41.14 45.78
CA PHE A 826 -10.87 41.54 44.56
C PHE A 826 -11.80 41.60 43.33
N ALA A 827 -13.07 41.20 43.47
CA ALA A 827 -14.07 41.36 42.43
C ALA A 827 -14.37 42.86 42.21
N ASP A 828 -14.33 43.30 40.96
CA ASP A 828 -14.46 44.71 40.56
C ASP A 828 -13.45 45.65 41.24
N ALA A 829 -12.33 45.12 41.73
CA ALA A 829 -11.32 45.93 42.39
C ALA A 829 -10.53 46.76 41.37
N VAL A 830 -10.42 48.07 41.61
CA VAL A 830 -9.69 49.01 40.73
C VAL A 830 -8.56 49.71 41.46
N ASN A 831 -7.49 50.03 40.71
CA ASN A 831 -6.27 50.66 41.21
C ASN A 831 -5.64 49.89 42.38
N VAL A 832 -5.51 48.57 42.20
CA VAL A 832 -4.91 47.66 43.17
C VAL A 832 -3.40 47.70 43.08
N SER A 833 -2.74 47.89 44.21
CA SER A 833 -1.29 47.82 44.35
C SER A 833 -0.91 47.14 45.66
N GLY A 834 0.23 46.47 45.69
CA GLY A 834 0.71 45.74 46.87
C GLY A 834 1.73 44.68 46.46
N TYR A 835 2.26 43.95 47.45
CA TYR A 835 3.28 42.92 47.21
C TYR A 835 2.76 41.56 47.67
N ALA A 836 2.65 40.62 46.73
CA ALA A 836 2.19 39.26 46.98
C ALA A 836 3.35 38.28 47.15
N ASN A 837 3.15 37.33 48.06
CA ASN A 837 4.04 36.20 48.31
C ASN A 837 3.21 34.91 48.25
N PHE A 838 3.73 33.86 47.60
CA PHE A 838 3.10 32.55 47.54
C PHE A 838 4.11 31.43 47.73
N ASN A 839 3.89 30.65 48.79
CA ASN A 839 4.62 29.42 49.08
C ASN A 839 3.75 28.24 48.66
N CYS A 840 4.23 27.45 47.70
CA CYS A 840 3.51 26.30 47.17
C CYS A 840 3.97 25.02 47.87
N GLU A 841 3.04 24.34 48.53
CA GLU A 841 3.26 23.03 49.17
C GLU A 841 3.08 21.90 48.15
N GLN A 842 2.03 22.01 47.32
CA GLN A 842 1.70 21.04 46.29
C GLN A 842 1.09 21.74 45.08
N LEU A 843 1.53 21.34 43.89
CA LEU A 843 1.00 21.76 42.60
C LEU A 843 0.79 20.53 41.73
N ALA A 844 -0.38 20.39 41.13
CA ALA A 844 -0.66 19.47 40.04
C ALA A 844 -1.63 20.16 39.08
N ILE A 845 -1.18 20.52 37.87
CA ILE A 845 -2.01 21.22 36.86
C ILE A 845 -2.09 20.33 35.61
N PRO A 846 -3.29 20.01 35.11
CA PRO A 846 -3.44 19.27 33.86
C PRO A 846 -2.96 20.07 32.65
N LEU A 847 -2.25 19.42 31.74
CA LEU A 847 -1.78 20.05 30.48
C LEU A 847 -2.90 20.20 29.43
N LYS A 848 -4.08 19.62 29.68
CA LYS A 848 -5.26 19.72 28.81
C LYS A 848 -6.35 20.53 29.49
N ALA A 849 -6.90 21.52 28.78
CA ALA A 849 -7.91 22.43 29.29
C ALA A 849 -9.20 21.72 29.75
N GLU A 850 -9.59 20.63 29.06
CA GLU A 850 -10.78 19.82 29.38
C GLU A 850 -10.75 19.23 30.80
N SER A 851 -9.55 19.03 31.36
CA SER A 851 -9.33 18.42 32.67
C SER A 851 -9.17 19.44 33.80
N ARG A 852 -9.49 20.72 33.61
CA ARG A 852 -9.21 21.81 34.57
C ARG A 852 -9.62 21.55 36.04
N ASN A 853 -10.64 20.73 36.28
CA ASN A 853 -11.13 20.41 37.63
C ASN A 853 -10.19 19.43 38.38
N ASP A 854 -9.30 18.75 37.67
CA ASP A 854 -8.27 17.86 38.23
C ASP A 854 -7.08 18.64 38.81
N ALA A 855 -7.07 19.97 38.68
CA ALA A 855 -6.05 20.81 39.26
C ALA A 855 -6.04 20.73 40.80
N VAL A 856 -4.83 20.61 41.36
CA VAL A 856 -4.58 20.64 42.80
C VAL A 856 -3.54 21.72 43.10
N VAL A 857 -3.88 22.66 43.95
CA VAL A 857 -2.94 23.68 44.46
C VAL A 857 -3.11 23.81 45.96
N ILE A 858 -2.05 23.53 46.70
CA ILE A 858 -2.00 23.72 48.15
C ILE A 858 -0.85 24.66 48.43
N GLY A 859 -1.11 25.72 49.18
CA GLY A 859 -0.06 26.64 49.56
C GLY A 859 -0.56 27.77 50.44
N THR A 860 0.38 28.64 50.78
CA THR A 860 0.16 29.79 51.66
C THR A 860 0.37 31.07 50.86
N ILE A 861 -0.65 31.94 50.85
CA ILE A 861 -0.61 33.26 50.24
C ILE A 861 -0.55 34.34 51.33
N SER A 862 0.20 35.41 51.08
CA SER A 862 0.20 36.61 51.91
C SER A 862 0.42 37.85 51.05
N MET A 863 -0.11 38.99 51.47
CA MET A 863 0.08 40.26 50.77
C MET A 863 0.34 41.39 51.75
N ASN A 864 1.30 42.25 51.42
CA ASN A 864 1.68 43.39 52.25
C ASN A 864 1.49 44.69 51.46
N ARG A 865 1.20 45.79 52.17
CA ARG A 865 1.01 47.13 51.59
C ARG A 865 -0.05 47.14 50.48
N LEU A 866 -1.12 46.37 50.67
CA LEU A 866 -2.22 46.28 49.71
C LEU A 866 -3.07 47.56 49.78
N ARG A 867 -3.28 48.22 48.64
CA ARG A 867 -4.15 49.39 48.50
C ARG A 867 -5.08 49.19 47.32
N MET A 868 -6.34 49.61 47.46
CA MET A 868 -7.35 49.56 46.40
C MET A 868 -8.35 50.72 46.57
N GLN A 869 -8.94 51.21 45.47
CA GLN A 869 -9.78 52.43 45.49
C GLN A 869 -11.27 52.18 45.25
N GLY A 870 -11.66 51.06 44.66
CA GLY A 870 -13.06 50.68 44.48
C GLY A 870 -13.21 49.17 44.51
N SER A 871 -14.20 48.68 45.26
CA SER A 871 -14.75 47.32 45.23
C SER A 871 -16.17 47.41 45.81
N ASN A 872 -17.18 46.91 45.09
CA ASN A 872 -18.58 47.01 45.51
C ASN A 872 -18.81 46.33 46.88
N LEU A 873 -18.13 45.20 47.10
CA LEU A 873 -18.20 44.44 48.34
C LEU A 873 -17.49 45.17 49.50
N VAL A 874 -16.33 45.79 49.25
CA VAL A 874 -15.66 46.67 50.24
C VAL A 874 -16.59 47.82 50.62
N GLY A 875 -17.20 48.47 49.64
CA GLY A 875 -18.21 49.51 49.88
C GLY A 875 -19.32 49.02 50.80
N GLN A 876 -19.98 47.91 50.47
CA GLN A 876 -21.08 47.33 51.26
C GLN A 876 -20.65 46.90 52.67
N ILE A 877 -19.44 46.37 52.83
CA ILE A 877 -18.92 45.93 54.13
C ILE A 877 -18.58 47.12 55.04
N PHE A 878 -18.09 48.23 54.47
CA PHE A 878 -17.56 49.37 55.23
C PHE A 878 -18.43 50.63 55.24
N THR A 879 -19.54 50.69 54.47
CA THR A 879 -20.52 51.80 54.49
C THR A 879 -21.18 52.04 55.84
N THR A 880 -21.12 51.06 56.75
CA THR A 880 -21.67 51.18 58.11
C THR A 880 -20.71 51.92 59.07
N SER A 881 -19.55 52.38 58.60
CA SER A 881 -18.49 52.98 59.43
C SER A 881 -18.10 54.40 58.98
N ARG A 882 -17.89 55.31 59.94
CA ARG A 882 -17.48 56.72 59.73
C ARG A 882 -16.03 56.89 59.21
N GLY A 883 -15.46 55.89 58.55
CA GLY A 883 -14.10 55.93 58.00
C GLY A 883 -14.13 55.47 56.56
N ASP A 884 -13.57 56.27 55.65
CA ASP A 884 -13.41 55.89 54.25
C ASP A 884 -12.26 54.88 54.13
N PRO A 885 -12.51 53.61 53.77
CA PRO A 885 -11.44 52.63 53.59
C PRO A 885 -10.60 52.88 52.33
N ARG A 886 -11.01 53.82 51.44
CA ARG A 886 -10.29 54.14 50.20
C ARG A 886 -8.89 54.66 50.52
N GLY A 887 -7.87 53.97 50.01
CA GLY A 887 -6.46 54.33 50.17
C GLY A 887 -5.80 53.93 51.50
N THR A 888 -6.48 53.14 52.34
CA THR A 888 -5.89 52.57 53.57
C THR A 888 -4.98 51.38 53.23
N ASP A 889 -3.83 51.26 53.91
CA ASP A 889 -2.97 50.09 53.80
C ASP A 889 -3.64 48.85 54.39
N MET A 890 -3.66 47.80 53.59
CA MET A 890 -4.23 46.50 53.94
C MET A 890 -3.12 45.44 53.97
N THR A 891 -3.26 44.45 54.84
CA THR A 891 -2.34 43.30 54.93
C THR A 891 -3.13 42.01 54.98
N ILE A 892 -2.85 41.09 54.05
CA ILE A 892 -3.36 39.71 54.10
C ILE A 892 -2.30 38.86 54.76
N HIS A 893 -2.62 38.36 55.96
CA HIS A 893 -1.74 37.46 56.70
C HIS A 893 -1.54 36.13 55.96
N PRO A 894 -0.41 35.43 56.19
CA PRO A 894 -0.18 34.10 55.65
C PRO A 894 -1.37 33.18 55.84
N THR A 895 -2.04 32.87 54.74
CA THR A 895 -3.27 32.08 54.71
C THR A 895 -3.06 30.85 53.85
N ARG A 896 -3.19 29.68 54.47
CA ARG A 896 -3.17 28.41 53.75
C ARG A 896 -4.49 28.19 53.03
N PHE A 897 -4.44 27.83 51.75
CA PHE A 897 -5.60 27.46 50.95
C PHE A 897 -5.39 26.10 50.27
N VAL A 898 -6.50 25.47 49.87
CA VAL A 898 -6.53 24.20 49.13
C VAL A 898 -7.47 24.35 47.94
N LEU A 899 -6.94 24.31 46.73
CA LEU A 899 -7.69 24.11 45.49
C LEU A 899 -7.69 22.62 45.16
N GLN A 900 -8.86 22.00 45.11
CA GLN A 900 -9.03 20.60 44.72
C GLN A 900 -10.43 20.38 44.15
N LYS A 901 -10.57 19.55 43.10
CA LYS A 901 -11.85 19.27 42.44
C LYS A 901 -12.57 20.54 41.94
N GLY A 902 -11.80 21.54 41.49
CA GLY A 902 -12.32 22.83 41.01
C GLY A 902 -12.77 23.81 42.10
N PHE A 903 -12.54 23.52 43.39
CA PHE A 903 -12.94 24.39 44.51
C PHE A 903 -11.73 24.83 45.34
N LEU A 904 -11.55 26.15 45.50
CA LEU A 904 -10.57 26.77 46.39
C LEU A 904 -11.20 27.00 47.76
N ARG A 905 -10.57 26.48 48.82
CA ARG A 905 -11.04 26.57 50.21
C ARG A 905 -9.96 27.11 51.14
N TYR A 906 -10.36 27.91 52.12
CA TYR A 906 -9.55 28.28 53.27
C TYR A 906 -10.43 28.51 54.52
N ASP A 907 -9.88 28.19 55.69
CA ASP A 907 -10.64 28.21 56.95
C ASP A 907 -10.60 29.57 57.65
N ASN A 908 -9.55 30.37 57.40
CA ASN A 908 -9.37 31.68 58.01
C ASN A 908 -8.34 32.52 57.24
N MET A 909 -8.82 33.42 56.38
CA MET A 909 -8.00 34.46 55.76
C MET A 909 -8.18 35.76 56.52
N GLN A 910 -7.18 36.16 57.32
CA GLN A 910 -7.20 37.44 58.00
C GLN A 910 -6.64 38.55 57.10
N MET A 911 -7.45 39.58 56.91
CA MET A 911 -7.11 40.81 56.22
C MET A 911 -7.26 41.98 57.19
N ASP A 912 -6.15 42.66 57.46
CA ASP A 912 -6.15 43.85 58.31
C ASP A 912 -6.37 45.08 57.43
N VAL A 913 -7.41 45.86 57.73
CA VAL A 913 -7.69 47.15 57.08
C VAL A 913 -7.33 48.25 58.08
N GLY A 914 -6.11 48.80 57.95
CA GLY A 914 -5.50 49.57 59.03
C GLY A 914 -5.34 48.70 60.30
N ASP A 915 -5.94 49.11 61.41
CA ASP A 915 -5.94 48.36 62.68
C ASP A 915 -7.26 47.58 62.90
N ASN A 916 -7.98 47.20 61.83
CA ASN A 916 -9.24 46.48 61.93
C ASN A 916 -9.12 45.10 61.26
N PRO A 917 -9.21 43.98 62.00
CA PRO A 917 -9.16 42.66 61.40
C PRO A 917 -10.50 42.31 60.73
N VAL A 918 -10.44 41.80 59.49
CA VAL A 918 -11.55 41.18 58.76
C VAL A 918 -11.13 39.74 58.43
N ASN A 919 -12.00 38.76 58.68
CA ASN A 919 -11.67 37.37 58.44
C ASN A 919 -12.62 36.75 57.42
N PHE A 920 -12.07 36.08 56.40
CA PHE A 920 -12.85 35.36 55.40
C PHE A 920 -12.67 33.86 55.57
N LYS A 921 -13.74 33.10 55.37
CA LYS A 921 -13.69 31.64 55.31
C LYS A 921 -14.73 31.12 54.33
N GLY A 922 -14.47 29.98 53.69
CA GLY A 922 -15.42 29.33 52.79
C GLY A 922 -14.78 28.76 51.54
N VAL A 923 -15.57 28.67 50.48
CA VAL A 923 -15.21 28.01 49.22
C VAL A 923 -15.54 28.90 48.01
N ILE A 924 -14.62 28.91 47.05
CA ILE A 924 -14.75 29.58 45.75
C ILE A 924 -14.54 28.55 44.64
N GLY A 925 -15.49 28.40 43.72
CA GLY A 925 -15.37 27.52 42.57
C GLY A 925 -14.68 28.17 41.38
N LEU A 926 -13.94 27.39 40.59
CA LEU A 926 -13.41 27.81 39.28
C LEU A 926 -14.53 28.06 38.25
N ASP A 927 -15.72 27.50 38.50
CA ASP A 927 -16.97 27.78 37.80
C ASP A 927 -17.64 29.10 38.24
N LYS A 928 -16.96 29.86 39.11
CA LYS A 928 -17.38 31.13 39.72
C LYS A 928 -18.43 31.00 40.82
N SER A 929 -18.75 29.78 41.26
CA SER A 929 -19.61 29.58 42.45
C SER A 929 -18.96 30.15 43.71
N LEU A 930 -19.78 30.64 44.64
CA LEU A 930 -19.34 31.33 45.85
C LEU A 930 -20.20 30.92 47.05
N ASP A 931 -19.57 30.35 48.08
CA ASP A 931 -20.16 30.17 49.43
C ASP A 931 -19.10 30.58 50.46
N MET A 932 -19.24 31.82 50.93
CA MET A 932 -18.23 32.48 51.73
C MET A 932 -18.86 33.14 52.94
N THR A 933 -18.07 33.33 53.98
CA THR A 933 -18.47 34.01 55.21
C THR A 933 -17.41 35.04 55.56
N VAL A 934 -17.83 36.28 55.77
CA VAL A 934 -16.96 37.37 56.23
C VAL A 934 -17.26 37.72 57.68
N THR A 935 -16.22 37.83 58.50
CA THR A 935 -16.31 38.26 59.89
C THR A 935 -15.76 39.68 60.01
N LEU A 936 -16.62 40.62 60.35
CA LEU A 936 -16.31 42.04 60.46
C LEU A 936 -15.55 42.35 61.74
N PRO A 937 -14.84 43.49 61.83
CA PRO A 937 -14.17 43.91 63.07
C PRO A 937 -15.18 44.33 64.15
N TYR A 938 -16.46 44.53 63.82
CA TYR A 938 -17.49 44.97 64.76
C TYR A 938 -18.05 43.81 65.57
N THR A 939 -18.41 44.06 66.83
CA THR A 939 -19.03 43.09 67.72
C THR A 939 -20.51 43.39 67.94
N SER A 940 -21.30 42.39 68.35
CA SER A 940 -22.70 42.56 68.73
C SER A 940 -22.92 43.56 69.88
N ARG A 941 -21.86 43.95 70.59
CA ARG A 941 -21.86 44.96 71.68
C ARG A 941 -21.43 46.36 71.23
N GLY A 942 -21.31 46.61 69.92
CA GLY A 942 -20.95 47.92 69.38
C GLY A 942 -19.48 48.33 69.57
N ARG A 943 -18.58 47.37 69.87
CA ARG A 943 -17.12 47.58 69.95
C ARG A 943 -16.43 47.10 68.68
N THR A 944 -15.30 47.72 68.33
CA THR A 944 -14.45 47.34 67.19
C THR A 944 -13.23 46.58 67.69
N ALA A 945 -13.03 45.36 67.18
CA ALA A 945 -11.82 44.56 67.34
C ALA A 945 -10.61 45.28 66.74
N ARG A 946 -9.45 45.17 67.38
CA ARG A 946 -8.19 45.76 66.92
C ARG A 946 -7.11 44.69 66.84
N VAL A 947 -6.18 44.85 65.91
CA VAL A 947 -5.12 43.87 65.70
C VAL A 947 -4.26 43.78 66.96
N GLY A 948 -3.99 42.57 67.45
CA GLY A 948 -3.19 42.34 68.65
C GLY A 948 -3.85 42.71 70.00
N ARG A 949 -5.17 43.00 70.04
CA ARG A 949 -5.92 43.27 71.28
C ARG A 949 -7.02 42.23 71.52
N GLU A 950 -7.29 41.90 72.78
CA GLU A 950 -8.42 41.04 73.14
C GLU A 950 -9.75 41.70 72.76
N THR A 951 -10.61 40.94 72.07
CA THR A 951 -11.91 41.43 71.60
C THR A 951 -13.01 41.04 72.58
N SER A 952 -13.68 42.04 73.16
CA SER A 952 -14.85 41.81 74.03
C SER A 952 -16.13 41.72 73.19
N GLY A 953 -16.74 40.53 73.14
CA GLY A 953 -18.00 40.25 72.43
C GLY A 953 -17.82 39.49 71.10
N ARG A 954 -18.88 38.84 70.63
CA ARG A 954 -18.88 38.07 69.37
C ARG A 954 -18.84 39.03 68.18
N ARG A 955 -17.88 38.84 67.27
CA ARG A 955 -17.76 39.60 66.02
C ARG A 955 -18.91 39.27 65.08
N ILE A 956 -19.38 40.28 64.33
CA ILE A 956 -20.47 40.16 63.37
C ILE A 956 -19.99 39.32 62.18
N THR A 957 -20.80 38.34 61.80
CA THR A 957 -20.54 37.43 60.69
C THR A 957 -21.61 37.63 59.62
N LEU A 958 -21.19 37.77 58.36
CA LEU A 958 -22.07 37.96 57.22
C LEU A 958 -21.82 36.85 56.18
N PRO A 959 -22.84 36.06 55.81
CA PRO A 959 -22.74 35.13 54.69
C PRO A 959 -22.77 35.87 53.35
N LEU A 960 -22.02 35.36 52.37
CA LEU A 960 -21.95 35.84 50.99
C LEU A 960 -22.53 34.79 50.04
N LYS A 961 -23.28 35.25 49.04
CA LYS A 961 -23.84 34.44 47.95
C LYS A 961 -23.52 35.06 46.58
N GLY A 962 -23.97 34.41 45.52
CA GLY A 962 -23.83 34.90 44.14
C GLY A 962 -22.67 34.23 43.43
N THR A 963 -21.92 35.01 42.65
CA THR A 963 -20.73 34.52 41.94
C THR A 963 -19.51 35.33 42.32
N VAL A 964 -18.31 34.83 42.02
CA VAL A 964 -17.06 35.56 42.22
C VAL A 964 -17.05 36.92 41.50
N ASP A 965 -17.71 37.02 40.33
CA ASP A 965 -17.78 38.27 39.58
C ASP A 965 -18.80 39.26 40.19
N LYS A 966 -19.79 38.77 40.95
CA LYS A 966 -20.83 39.58 41.60
C LYS A 966 -21.16 39.02 42.99
N PRO A 967 -20.27 39.20 43.98
CA PRO A 967 -20.53 38.75 45.34
C PRO A 967 -21.56 39.65 46.02
N GLU A 968 -22.57 39.05 46.65
CA GLU A 968 -23.64 39.75 47.34
C GLU A 968 -23.80 39.22 48.78
N LEU A 969 -24.30 40.08 49.69
CA LEU A 969 -24.67 39.65 51.03
C LEU A 969 -25.88 38.71 50.98
N ASP A 970 -25.78 37.56 51.63
CA ASP A 970 -26.90 36.62 51.74
C ASP A 970 -27.81 37.01 52.91
N MET A 971 -28.73 37.94 52.63
CA MET A 971 -29.71 38.41 53.62
C MET A 971 -30.60 37.28 54.15
N GLY A 972 -30.85 36.24 53.35
CA GLY A 972 -31.68 35.09 53.76
C GLY A 972 -30.96 34.23 54.80
N LYS A 973 -29.72 33.84 54.50
CA LYS A 973 -28.86 33.07 55.43
C LYS A 973 -28.49 33.90 56.67
N LEU A 974 -28.32 35.22 56.52
CA LEU A 974 -28.07 36.14 57.65
C LEU A 974 -29.25 36.16 58.63
N LEU A 975 -30.50 36.25 58.13
CA LEU A 975 -31.70 36.21 58.97
C LEU A 975 -31.86 34.84 59.65
N GLU A 976 -31.57 33.75 58.95
CA GLU A 976 -31.58 32.41 59.52
C GLU A 976 -30.54 32.24 60.64
N GLU A 977 -29.30 32.71 60.42
CA GLU A 977 -28.22 32.68 61.41
C GLU A 977 -28.51 33.56 62.62
N GLN A 978 -29.15 34.72 62.43
CA GLN A 978 -29.60 35.57 63.54
C GLN A 978 -30.75 34.94 64.33
N LEU A 979 -31.72 34.32 63.65
CA LEU A 979 -32.82 33.60 64.31
C LEU A 979 -32.31 32.39 65.09
N LYS A 980 -31.40 31.58 64.51
CA LYS A 980 -30.72 30.48 65.22
C LYS A 980 -29.89 31.00 66.39
N GLY A 981 -29.11 32.07 66.21
CA GLY A 981 -28.32 32.67 67.27
C GLY A 981 -29.17 33.22 68.43
N GLN A 982 -30.31 33.84 68.14
CA GLN A 982 -31.26 34.28 69.16
C GLN A 982 -31.96 33.11 69.84
N LEU A 983 -32.34 32.05 69.11
CA LEU A 983 -32.89 30.83 69.70
C LEU A 983 -31.87 30.13 70.61
N GLU A 984 -30.61 30.03 70.20
CA GLU A 984 -29.52 29.48 71.01
C GLU A 984 -29.23 30.34 72.24
N GLU A 985 -29.23 31.67 72.11
CA GLU A 985 -28.98 32.57 73.23
C GLU A 985 -30.18 32.64 74.20
N GLN A 986 -31.41 32.46 73.71
CA GLN A 986 -32.61 32.26 74.54
C GLN A 986 -32.67 30.86 75.17
N LEU A 987 -32.25 29.80 74.47
CA LEU A 987 -32.09 28.46 75.03
C LEU A 987 -31.00 28.44 76.10
N ARG A 988 -29.88 29.14 75.88
CA ARG A 988 -28.80 29.25 76.86
C ARG A 988 -29.23 30.07 78.08
N LYS A 989 -29.92 31.20 77.89
CA LYS A 989 -30.51 31.95 79.01
C LYS A 989 -31.60 31.16 79.73
N GLY A 990 -32.44 30.44 79.00
CA GLY A 990 -33.47 29.57 79.56
C GLY A 990 -32.91 28.39 80.33
N LEU A 991 -31.78 27.81 79.90
CA LEU A 991 -31.02 26.79 80.64
C LEU A 991 -30.29 27.39 81.84
N GLU A 992 -29.67 28.57 81.71
CA GLU A 992 -29.02 29.28 82.83
C GLU A 992 -30.02 29.73 83.91
N ASP A 993 -31.26 30.04 83.55
CA ASP A 993 -32.35 30.34 84.50
C ASP A 993 -33.04 29.07 85.04
N LEU A 994 -32.86 27.90 84.41
CA LEU A 994 -33.33 26.59 84.92
C LEU A 994 -32.34 25.94 85.91
N PHE A 995 -31.08 26.38 85.90
CA PHE A 995 -30.00 25.94 86.79
C PHE A 995 -29.62 26.99 87.86
N LYS A 996 -30.43 28.03 88.03
CA LYS A 996 -30.51 28.86 89.23
C LYS A 996 -31.74 28.48 90.03
#